data_AF-A0A660LEK5-F1
#
_entry.id   AF-A0A660LEK5-F1
#
_cell.length_a   1.000
_cell.length_b   1.000
_cell.length_c   1.000
_cell.angle_alpha   90.00
_cell.angle_beta   90.00
_cell.angle_gamma   90.00
#
_symmetry.space_group_name_H-M   'P 1'
#
loop_
_entity.id
_entity.type
_entity.pdbx_description
1 polymer ?
#
loop_
_entity_poly.entity_id
_entity_poly.type
_entity_poly.pdbx_seq_one_letter_code
_entity_poly.pdbx_strand_id
1 'polypeptide(L)'
;MRIAILAVVALLAGAAPAAASDELPTADSALVQVFVPAGTDISALSERYDLAEYKHVEEDGSVLIVADATAADRAALRAEGFRIGSTIEDATTRAAVAEERDAQREADDLAAAYAEAGAPKTRAAVAARGETVIQRADRFTNYAGTFLYVEAFNKATVSTGPTSFSGPTQALSYAGADGVYAAATDMQRYTDGTTTPDTYMFHRQLVRLTGPAAQIPVGELTVRVASSSGAVDTSKVTTWPGGTLPPHVASYQQGFFNRYQDPTENRAQLDKLATEFPNLVTAVNLPHLSAGYQRKAMGIVGLKTPYADQVANNGSLGNVGTDATQTAAIRATQALVINTKAWGHEGGNAVSVELKAPAAPNAPLLVAVDGSGIVVSLAGDAAGAPASKTADVVAAINASPAAAALVTASTFRGNLGQGIAQPTAKTLMKDYLNAPAHVQRGPFQQRVYRIGAHRDGTKVGVFFTCQVHAREWTTGLTCVETAERLVRNYATDPQTKQLLDNVEVFIHANGNPDGGHLSMYDFASQRRNMTNYCAYNDPLGRNQWGVDLNRNYTEYSRFDGPWVGASGDCTADSYSGPGEASEPETKNDMWIADTYPNIKFASNMHSFGGYFMWSPGAYLDDGKRTTSPAPNIGVEKYFFQAGEKILGRIKEHRGTVITPARTGPIADVIYSGAGSSADDHWYRKGIIGYGFETGADRFISTEEGTAQIQTGFQPPFGAATGGADPRLANEGRDQAMEFASGNFGMIEAAYDYALDTTAPKTSIEYSAAQSDSAPITFKFNWLDEAAVIRYTTDGSTPTLASPTYNAERPRGLGELLTVTKPGVTEVKWFATDIKGNQSAVQTQALQIGEQGTVGGTVPATLALTLGTPATFGAFVPGVDAEYTASTDATVISTAGDATLSVADTGANPGHLVNGAFALPQPLRGLGVVKTWSAPTSNEKVTVTFKQAIGKADALRTGTYAKTLTFTLSTTSP
;
A
#
# COMPACT_ATOMS: atom_id res chain seq x y z
N MET A 1 -13.12 26.65 -4.95
CA MET A 1 -13.52 25.26 -5.31
C MET A 1 -14.46 24.69 -4.27
N ARG A 2 -15.66 25.26 -4.14
CA ARG A 2 -16.77 24.77 -3.31
C ARG A 2 -18.01 25.11 -4.14
N ILE A 3 -18.69 24.10 -4.71
CA ILE A 3 -19.99 24.09 -5.46
C ILE A 3 -20.04 22.99 -6.57
N ALA A 4 -18.95 22.30 -6.92
CA ALA A 4 -18.98 21.27 -7.97
C ALA A 4 -19.42 19.85 -7.55
N ILE A 5 -19.65 19.57 -6.26
CA ILE A 5 -19.76 18.19 -5.76
C ILE A 5 -21.14 17.54 -5.98
N LEU A 6 -22.23 18.31 -6.14
CA LEU A 6 -23.57 17.73 -6.33
C LEU A 6 -23.99 17.53 -7.80
N ALA A 7 -23.35 18.20 -8.77
CA ALA A 7 -23.65 17.98 -10.19
C ALA A 7 -23.10 16.65 -10.74
N VAL A 8 -22.14 16.03 -10.04
CA VAL A 8 -21.48 14.79 -10.50
C VAL A 8 -22.21 13.52 -10.01
N VAL A 9 -22.95 13.58 -8.90
CA VAL A 9 -23.55 12.39 -8.26
C VAL A 9 -24.77 11.84 -9.04
N ALA A 10 -25.46 12.66 -9.84
CA ALA A 10 -26.65 12.21 -10.59
C ALA A 10 -26.36 11.65 -12.00
N LEU A 11 -25.11 11.70 -12.48
CA LEU A 11 -24.78 11.40 -13.89
C LEU A 11 -23.97 10.11 -14.14
N LEU A 12 -23.60 9.38 -13.08
CA LEU A 12 -22.87 8.10 -13.19
C LEU A 12 -23.75 6.86 -12.97
N ALA A 13 -25.08 7.02 -12.88
CA ALA A 13 -25.99 5.88 -12.87
C ALA A 13 -26.09 5.28 -14.28
N GLY A 14 -25.37 4.17 -14.52
CA GLY A 14 -25.46 3.32 -15.70
C GLY A 14 -26.80 2.59 -15.84
N ALA A 15 -27.91 3.32 -15.80
CA ALA A 15 -29.15 2.83 -16.36
C ALA A 15 -29.03 2.95 -17.89
N ALA A 16 -29.37 1.87 -18.61
CA ALA A 16 -29.63 1.91 -20.06
C ALA A 16 -30.44 3.17 -20.42
N PRO A 17 -30.27 3.78 -21.62
CA PRO A 17 -30.93 5.03 -21.95
C PRO A 17 -32.45 4.81 -21.93
N ALA A 18 -33.06 5.06 -20.78
CA ALA A 18 -34.46 5.39 -20.70
C ALA A 18 -34.59 6.62 -21.59
N ALA A 19 -35.51 6.56 -22.56
CA ALA A 19 -35.81 7.69 -23.43
C ALA A 19 -35.86 8.95 -22.57
N ALA A 20 -35.00 9.92 -22.86
CA ALA A 20 -35.01 11.21 -22.18
C ALA A 20 -36.42 11.76 -22.30
N SER A 21 -37.18 11.76 -21.20
CA SER A 21 -38.47 12.41 -21.21
C SER A 21 -38.19 13.90 -21.33
N ASP A 22 -38.57 14.51 -22.44
CA ASP A 22 -38.52 15.97 -22.66
C ASP A 22 -39.56 16.71 -21.79
N GLU A 23 -39.98 16.08 -20.70
CA GLU A 23 -40.98 16.57 -19.76
C GLU A 23 -40.29 17.53 -18.79
N LEU A 24 -40.67 18.81 -18.90
CA LEU A 24 -40.04 19.88 -18.12
C LEU A 24 -40.48 19.82 -16.66
N PRO A 25 -39.57 20.06 -15.69
CA PRO A 25 -39.98 20.26 -14.30
C PRO A 25 -40.90 21.48 -14.21
N THR A 26 -41.94 21.37 -13.38
CA THR A 26 -42.95 22.42 -13.16
C THR A 26 -42.44 23.58 -12.29
N ALA A 27 -41.17 23.56 -11.89
CA ALA A 27 -40.51 24.57 -11.07
C ALA A 27 -40.07 25.80 -11.90
N ASP A 28 -40.19 27.00 -11.31
CA ASP A 28 -39.88 28.28 -11.96
C ASP A 28 -38.40 28.44 -12.36
N SER A 29 -37.45 27.77 -11.68
CA SER A 29 -36.06 27.59 -12.12
C SER A 29 -35.50 26.21 -11.77
N ALA A 30 -34.68 25.66 -12.66
CA ALA A 30 -34.06 24.35 -12.49
C ALA A 30 -32.67 24.31 -13.11
N LEU A 31 -31.74 23.63 -12.44
CA LEU A 31 -30.42 23.33 -12.96
C LEU A 31 -30.55 22.17 -13.95
N VAL A 32 -30.28 22.43 -15.24
CA VAL A 32 -30.49 21.46 -16.32
C VAL A 32 -29.24 21.32 -17.18
N GLN A 33 -29.06 20.13 -17.73
CA GLN A 33 -28.08 19.92 -18.79
C GLN A 33 -28.51 20.58 -20.09
N VAL A 34 -27.57 21.20 -20.80
CA VAL A 34 -27.78 21.77 -22.14
C VAL A 34 -26.66 21.28 -23.04
N PHE A 35 -27.02 20.64 -24.14
CA PHE A 35 -26.08 20.17 -25.15
C PHE A 35 -26.08 21.16 -26.30
N VAL A 36 -24.93 21.80 -26.54
CA VAL A 36 -24.73 22.78 -27.61
C VAL A 36 -23.75 22.26 -28.67
N PRO A 37 -23.89 22.67 -29.94
CA PRO A 37 -22.97 22.24 -31.00
C PRO A 37 -21.50 22.58 -30.75
N ALA A 38 -20.60 21.79 -31.35
CA ALA A 38 -19.16 22.09 -31.39
C ALA A 38 -18.91 23.46 -32.04
N GLY A 39 -18.30 24.39 -31.30
CA GLY A 39 -18.01 25.75 -31.77
C GLY A 39 -19.01 26.82 -31.36
N THR A 40 -20.05 26.49 -30.59
CA THR A 40 -20.90 27.49 -29.92
C THR A 40 -20.05 28.40 -29.02
N ASP A 41 -20.21 29.71 -29.18
CA ASP A 41 -19.58 30.72 -28.31
C ASP A 41 -20.24 30.68 -26.93
N ILE A 42 -19.63 29.91 -26.03
CA ILE A 42 -20.12 29.72 -24.66
C ILE A 42 -20.04 31.03 -23.86
N SER A 43 -19.09 31.91 -24.17
CA SER A 43 -18.98 33.21 -23.51
C SER A 43 -20.19 34.08 -23.85
N ALA A 44 -20.56 34.15 -25.13
CA ALA A 44 -21.79 34.84 -25.54
C ALA A 44 -23.07 34.19 -24.98
N LEU A 45 -23.06 32.89 -24.73
CA LEU A 45 -24.19 32.17 -24.12
C LEU A 45 -24.30 32.47 -22.61
N SER A 46 -23.17 32.59 -21.90
CA SER A 46 -23.12 32.96 -20.48
C SER A 46 -23.56 34.39 -20.19
N GLU A 47 -23.56 35.27 -21.21
CA GLU A 47 -24.14 36.62 -21.11
C GLU A 47 -25.68 36.61 -21.15
N ARG A 48 -26.29 35.54 -21.67
CA ARG A 48 -27.75 35.40 -21.85
C ARG A 48 -28.41 34.46 -20.86
N TYR A 49 -27.68 33.45 -20.39
CA TYR A 49 -28.19 32.39 -19.52
C TYR A 49 -27.23 32.16 -18.36
N ASP A 50 -27.76 31.82 -17.18
CA ASP A 50 -26.97 31.52 -15.99
C ASP A 50 -26.35 30.13 -16.12
N LEU A 51 -25.14 30.07 -16.68
CA LEU A 51 -24.40 28.84 -16.89
C LEU A 51 -23.56 28.51 -15.65
N ALA A 52 -23.71 27.31 -15.13
CA ALA A 52 -22.83 26.78 -14.09
C ALA A 52 -21.44 26.46 -14.67
N GLU A 53 -20.41 26.47 -13.83
CA GLU A 53 -19.04 26.06 -14.17
C GLU A 53 -18.93 24.54 -14.38
N TYR A 54 -19.57 24.03 -15.44
CA TYR A 54 -19.43 22.66 -15.91
C TYR A 54 -19.50 22.64 -17.43
N LYS A 55 -18.44 22.10 -18.05
CA LYS A 55 -18.33 21.93 -19.49
C LYS A 55 -17.69 20.57 -19.78
N HIS A 56 -18.39 19.74 -20.54
CA HIS A 56 -17.88 18.46 -21.00
C HIS A 56 -18.05 18.35 -22.52
N VAL A 57 -17.11 17.70 -23.20
CA VAL A 57 -17.23 17.42 -24.63
C VAL A 57 -17.67 15.98 -24.77
N GLU A 58 -18.84 15.77 -25.34
CA GLU A 58 -19.44 14.45 -25.56
C GLU A 58 -18.72 13.70 -26.69
N GLU A 59 -18.89 12.38 -26.73
CA GLU A 59 -18.30 11.53 -27.78
C GLU A 59 -18.75 11.92 -29.20
N ASP A 60 -19.93 12.52 -29.34
CA ASP A 60 -20.48 13.02 -30.61
C ASP A 60 -19.94 14.40 -31.02
N GLY A 61 -19.06 15.00 -30.20
CA GLY A 61 -18.45 16.31 -30.41
C GLY A 61 -19.28 17.49 -29.90
N SER A 62 -20.51 17.28 -29.41
CA SER A 62 -21.28 18.34 -28.75
C SER A 62 -20.67 18.72 -27.40
N VAL A 63 -20.98 19.93 -26.93
CA VAL A 63 -20.55 20.42 -25.63
C VAL A 63 -21.73 20.36 -24.69
N LEU A 64 -21.63 19.54 -23.64
CA LEU A 64 -22.51 19.58 -22.49
C LEU A 64 -22.11 20.75 -21.60
N ILE A 65 -23.07 21.63 -21.31
CA ILE A 65 -22.99 22.66 -20.28
C ILE A 65 -24.14 22.47 -19.29
N VAL A 66 -24.05 23.11 -18.13
CA VAL A 66 -25.13 23.11 -17.14
C VAL A 66 -25.65 24.55 -17.01
N ALA A 67 -26.96 24.74 -17.00
CA ALA A 67 -27.60 26.05 -16.86
C ALA A 67 -28.65 26.03 -15.74
N ASP A 68 -28.66 27.04 -14.87
CA ASP A 68 -29.84 27.34 -14.04
C ASP A 68 -30.81 28.14 -14.90
N ALA A 69 -31.83 27.45 -15.39
CA ALA A 69 -32.70 27.99 -16.43
C ALA A 69 -34.15 28.02 -15.94
N THR A 70 -34.84 29.13 -16.14
CA THR A 70 -36.29 29.20 -15.95
C THR A 70 -37.05 28.42 -17.04
N ALA A 71 -38.35 28.21 -16.87
CA ALA A 71 -39.17 27.61 -17.92
C ALA A 71 -39.08 28.41 -19.25
N ALA A 72 -38.97 29.74 -19.16
CA ALA A 72 -38.80 30.62 -20.32
C ALA A 72 -37.41 30.46 -20.95
N ASP A 73 -36.35 30.37 -20.15
CA ASP A 73 -34.97 30.18 -20.65
C ASP A 73 -34.81 28.83 -21.33
N ARG A 74 -35.39 27.76 -20.77
CA ARG A 74 -35.39 26.43 -21.40
C ARG A 74 -36.17 26.41 -22.72
N ALA A 75 -37.19 27.26 -22.86
CA ALA A 75 -37.90 27.41 -24.13
C ALA A 75 -37.07 28.21 -25.15
N ALA A 76 -36.36 29.26 -24.70
CA ALA A 76 -35.48 30.08 -25.53
C ALA A 76 -34.25 29.30 -26.02
N LEU A 77 -33.59 28.53 -25.14
CA LEU A 77 -32.48 27.63 -25.48
C LEU A 77 -32.89 26.59 -26.54
N ARG A 78 -34.11 26.04 -26.45
CA ARG A 78 -34.66 25.15 -27.50
C ARG A 78 -34.94 25.89 -28.80
N ALA A 79 -35.45 27.12 -28.74
CA ALA A 79 -35.68 27.94 -29.93
C ALA A 79 -34.37 28.31 -30.65
N GLU A 80 -33.25 28.37 -29.92
CA GLU A 80 -31.89 28.51 -30.46
C GLU A 80 -31.32 27.19 -31.02
N GLY A 81 -32.06 26.07 -30.90
CA GLY A 81 -31.69 24.76 -31.45
C GLY A 81 -30.87 23.88 -30.50
N PHE A 82 -30.74 24.23 -29.22
CA PHE A 82 -30.02 23.44 -28.24
C PHE A 82 -30.88 22.34 -27.62
N ARG A 83 -30.25 21.21 -27.28
CA ARG A 83 -30.93 20.07 -26.65
C ARG A 83 -30.83 20.19 -25.13
N ILE A 84 -31.97 20.20 -24.44
CA ILE A 84 -32.01 20.15 -22.97
C ILE A 84 -31.98 18.68 -22.53
N GLY A 85 -31.10 18.36 -21.59
CA GLY A 85 -30.95 17.03 -21.00
C GLY A 85 -31.66 16.90 -19.66
N SER A 86 -31.11 16.05 -18.79
CA SER A 86 -31.68 15.78 -17.47
C SER A 86 -31.69 17.02 -16.57
N THR A 87 -32.70 17.11 -15.71
CA THR A 87 -32.72 18.03 -14.58
C THR A 87 -31.79 17.51 -13.48
N ILE A 88 -30.83 18.33 -13.10
CA ILE A 88 -29.87 18.05 -12.03
C ILE A 88 -30.47 18.46 -10.68
N GLU A 89 -31.15 19.60 -10.63
CA GLU A 89 -31.77 20.15 -9.41
C GLU A 89 -33.00 21.00 -9.77
N ASP A 90 -34.10 20.89 -9.03
CA ASP A 90 -35.31 21.72 -9.20
C ASP A 90 -35.90 22.14 -7.84
N ALA A 91 -37.03 22.86 -7.83
CA ALA A 91 -37.63 23.31 -6.58
C ALA A 91 -38.04 22.18 -5.60
N THR A 92 -38.21 20.94 -6.08
CA THR A 92 -38.55 19.79 -5.23
C THR A 92 -37.32 19.16 -4.60
N THR A 93 -36.15 19.22 -5.25
CA THR A 93 -34.89 18.68 -4.74
C THR A 93 -34.00 19.72 -4.07
N ARG A 94 -34.11 21.01 -4.42
CA ARG A 94 -33.27 22.12 -3.93
C ARG A 94 -33.32 22.31 -2.41
N ALA A 95 -34.47 22.06 -1.78
CA ALA A 95 -34.61 22.10 -0.32
C ALA A 95 -33.83 20.95 0.36
N ALA A 96 -33.95 19.72 -0.16
CA ALA A 96 -33.22 18.56 0.35
C ALA A 96 -31.71 18.67 0.09
N VAL A 97 -31.31 19.17 -1.08
CA VAL A 97 -29.90 19.45 -1.41
C VAL A 97 -29.33 20.57 -0.53
N ALA A 98 -30.11 21.61 -0.23
CA ALA A 98 -29.71 22.65 0.70
C ALA A 98 -29.54 22.10 2.13
N GLU A 99 -30.47 21.27 2.60
CA GLU A 99 -30.42 20.61 3.90
C GLU A 99 -29.23 19.64 4.00
N GLU A 100 -28.97 18.83 2.98
CA GLU A 100 -27.80 17.96 2.90
C GLU A 100 -26.49 18.77 2.93
N ARG A 101 -26.44 19.88 2.20
CA ARG A 101 -25.29 20.79 2.18
C ARG A 101 -25.11 21.51 3.52
N ASP A 102 -26.20 21.89 4.20
CA ASP A 102 -26.16 22.46 5.55
C ASP A 102 -25.69 21.44 6.58
N ALA A 103 -26.20 20.21 6.55
CA ALA A 103 -25.76 19.12 7.41
C ALA A 103 -24.29 18.76 7.19
N GLN A 104 -23.83 18.77 5.92
CA GLN A 104 -22.43 18.57 5.57
C GLN A 104 -21.54 19.70 6.10
N ARG A 105 -21.97 20.96 5.97
CA ARG A 105 -21.25 22.11 6.57
C ARG A 105 -21.17 21.99 8.09
N GLU A 106 -22.28 21.66 8.75
CA GLU A 106 -22.31 21.48 10.20
C GLU A 106 -21.37 20.36 10.65
N ALA A 107 -21.33 19.25 9.90
CA ALA A 107 -20.39 18.16 10.16
C ALA A 107 -18.92 18.60 9.98
N ASP A 108 -18.61 19.34 8.91
CA ASP A 108 -17.26 19.87 8.65
C ASP A 108 -16.84 20.86 9.74
N ASP A 109 -17.72 21.79 10.13
CA ASP A 109 -17.49 22.76 11.22
C ASP A 109 -17.26 22.05 12.55
N LEU A 110 -18.00 20.96 12.83
CA LEU A 110 -17.85 20.16 14.04
C LEU A 110 -16.51 19.41 14.06
N ALA A 111 -16.14 18.77 12.95
CA ALA A 111 -14.85 18.10 12.81
C ALA A 111 -13.68 19.09 12.97
N ALA A 112 -13.78 20.28 12.37
CA ALA A 112 -12.81 21.36 12.51
C ALA A 112 -12.67 21.82 13.96
N ALA A 113 -13.80 22.08 14.64
CA ALA A 113 -13.81 22.47 16.05
C ALA A 113 -13.13 21.42 16.95
N TYR A 114 -13.37 20.13 16.71
CA TYR A 114 -12.71 19.05 17.45
C TYR A 114 -11.22 18.88 17.09
N ALA A 115 -10.82 19.15 15.85
CA ALA A 115 -9.41 19.14 15.47
C ALA A 115 -8.63 20.29 16.15
N GLU A 116 -9.24 21.46 16.32
CA GLU A 116 -8.62 22.62 16.96
C GLU A 116 -8.62 22.50 18.50
N ALA A 117 -9.81 22.29 19.09
CA ALA A 117 -10.00 22.35 20.54
C ALA A 117 -9.92 20.98 21.25
N GLY A 118 -10.00 19.88 20.50
CA GLY A 118 -10.22 18.54 21.03
C GLY A 118 -11.70 18.26 21.30
N ALA A 119 -12.07 16.98 21.37
CA ALA A 119 -13.44 16.60 21.71
C ALA A 119 -13.76 16.87 23.19
N PRO A 120 -14.99 17.30 23.54
CA PRO A 120 -15.46 17.39 24.92
C PRO A 120 -15.29 16.04 25.62
N LYS A 121 -14.61 16.02 26.77
CA LYS A 121 -14.30 14.78 27.50
C LYS A 121 -15.56 14.10 28.01
N THR A 122 -16.06 13.08 27.31
CA THR A 122 -16.88 12.03 27.93
C THR A 122 -15.96 10.88 28.35
N ARG A 123 -16.10 10.47 29.60
CA ARG A 123 -15.16 9.58 30.29
C ARG A 123 -15.40 8.13 29.84
N ALA A 124 -14.54 7.59 28.99
CA ALA A 124 -14.37 6.14 28.83
C ALA A 124 -12.88 5.79 29.00
N ALA A 125 -12.62 4.76 29.80
CA ALA A 125 -11.28 4.32 30.20
C ALA A 125 -10.61 3.51 29.10
N VAL A 126 -9.34 3.85 28.79
CA VAL A 126 -8.34 3.10 28.00
C VAL A 126 -8.83 2.66 26.60
N ALA A 127 -8.52 3.46 25.58
CA ALA A 127 -9.10 3.28 24.25
C ALA A 127 -8.43 2.15 23.44
N ALA A 128 -9.24 1.18 22.97
CA ALA A 128 -8.98 0.55 21.67
C ALA A 128 -8.78 1.65 20.61
N ARG A 129 -8.03 1.40 19.52
CA ARG A 129 -7.94 2.36 18.40
C ARG A 129 -9.33 2.90 18.08
N GLY A 130 -9.49 4.21 18.21
CA GLY A 130 -10.75 4.91 18.02
C GLY A 130 -11.33 4.68 16.62
N GLU A 131 -12.52 5.23 16.39
CA GLU A 131 -13.13 5.22 15.06
C GLU A 131 -12.23 5.85 14.00
N THR A 132 -11.53 6.93 14.37
CA THR A 132 -10.53 7.66 13.58
C THR A 132 -9.12 7.27 14.01
N VAL A 133 -8.24 6.97 13.05
CA VAL A 133 -6.85 6.55 13.29
C VAL A 133 -5.91 7.19 12.27
N ILE A 134 -4.95 7.99 12.73
CA ILE A 134 -3.87 8.51 11.90
C ILE A 134 -2.93 7.36 11.53
N GLN A 135 -2.73 7.16 10.23
CA GLN A 135 -1.87 6.11 9.68
C GLN A 135 -0.47 6.64 9.39
N ARG A 136 -0.41 7.90 8.94
CA ARG A 136 0.82 8.53 8.46
C ARG A 136 0.77 10.03 8.66
N ALA A 137 1.88 10.62 9.08
CA ALA A 137 2.04 12.06 9.20
C ALA A 137 3.49 12.44 8.90
N ASP A 138 3.72 12.98 7.70
CA ASP A 138 5.05 13.31 7.20
C ASP A 138 5.20 14.78 6.86
N ARG A 139 6.36 15.35 7.19
CA ARG A 139 6.79 16.66 6.71
C ARG A 139 7.89 16.48 5.66
N PHE A 140 7.72 17.10 4.51
CA PHE A 140 8.79 17.20 3.52
C PHE A 140 9.04 18.64 3.10
N THR A 141 10.24 18.88 2.58
CA THR A 141 10.62 20.14 1.94
C THR A 141 11.17 19.84 0.56
N ASN A 142 10.65 20.54 -0.45
CA ASN A 142 11.13 20.50 -1.83
C ASN A 142 11.53 21.93 -2.27
N TYR A 143 11.88 22.09 -3.54
CA TYR A 143 12.24 23.39 -4.11
C TYR A 143 11.13 24.46 -4.07
N ALA A 144 9.86 24.09 -3.83
CA ALA A 144 8.71 24.99 -3.77
C ALA A 144 8.29 25.38 -2.35
N GLY A 145 8.75 24.66 -1.32
CA GLY A 145 8.46 24.98 0.08
C GLY A 145 8.43 23.77 1.01
N THR A 146 7.79 23.96 2.16
CA THR A 146 7.60 22.92 3.18
C THR A 146 6.15 22.50 3.24
N PHE A 147 5.92 21.19 3.34
CA PHE A 147 4.60 20.58 3.26
C PHE A 147 4.42 19.54 4.36
N LEU A 148 3.17 19.41 4.82
CA LEU A 148 2.71 18.40 5.75
C LEU A 148 1.70 17.50 5.04
N TYR A 149 1.94 16.20 5.05
CA TYR A 149 1.05 15.19 4.49
C TYR A 149 0.53 14.28 5.60
N VAL A 150 -0.79 14.07 5.64
CA VAL A 150 -1.43 13.23 6.66
C VAL A 150 -2.44 12.28 6.02
N GLU A 151 -2.45 11.03 6.47
CA GLU A 151 -3.45 10.02 6.15
C GLU A 151 -4.13 9.55 7.44
N ALA A 152 -5.46 9.47 7.40
CA ALA A 152 -6.26 8.98 8.52
C ALA A 152 -7.41 8.08 8.04
N PHE A 153 -7.54 6.93 8.66
CA PHE A 153 -8.64 6.01 8.39
C PHE A 153 -9.78 6.25 9.36
N ASN A 154 -11.01 6.06 8.88
CA ASN A 154 -12.21 6.11 9.71
C ASN A 154 -13.05 4.84 9.49
N LYS A 155 -13.29 4.09 10.56
CA LYS A 155 -13.97 2.79 10.53
C LYS A 155 -15.46 2.89 10.21
N ALA A 156 -16.09 4.04 10.45
CA ALA A 156 -17.50 4.27 10.18
C ALA A 156 -17.77 4.67 8.72
N THR A 157 -16.72 4.92 7.92
CA THR A 157 -16.88 5.20 6.49
C THR A 157 -17.12 3.90 5.72
N VAL A 158 -18.27 3.81 5.06
CA VAL A 158 -18.74 2.63 4.32
C VAL A 158 -19.30 3.03 2.96
N SER A 159 -19.13 2.17 1.97
CA SER A 159 -19.79 2.33 0.67
C SER A 159 -21.31 2.14 0.83
N THR A 160 -22.10 3.02 0.22
CA THR A 160 -23.57 2.97 0.20
C THR A 160 -24.14 2.81 -1.22
N GLY A 161 -23.27 2.74 -2.22
CA GLY A 161 -23.62 2.56 -3.63
C GLY A 161 -22.35 2.43 -4.48
N PRO A 162 -22.49 2.36 -5.82
CA PRO A 162 -21.35 2.12 -6.71
C PRO A 162 -20.19 3.10 -6.51
N THR A 163 -20.48 4.39 -6.31
CA THR A 163 -19.47 5.46 -6.13
C THR A 163 -19.73 6.33 -4.91
N SER A 164 -20.69 5.95 -4.07
CA SER A 164 -21.17 6.75 -2.93
C SER A 164 -20.76 6.15 -1.59
N PHE A 165 -20.50 7.04 -0.62
CA PHE A 165 -20.01 6.68 0.71
C PHE A 165 -20.75 7.45 1.80
N SER A 166 -21.10 6.75 2.87
CA SER A 166 -21.56 7.34 4.13
C SER A 166 -20.46 7.24 5.18
N GLY A 167 -20.42 8.17 6.13
CA GLY A 167 -19.43 8.21 7.18
C GLY A 167 -19.17 9.65 7.62
N PRO A 168 -18.56 9.83 8.80
CA PRO A 168 -18.25 11.15 9.31
C PRO A 168 -17.21 11.85 8.43
N THR A 169 -17.23 13.18 8.47
CA THR A 169 -16.21 14.02 7.85
C THR A 169 -14.98 14.02 8.75
N GLN A 170 -13.80 14.34 8.21
CA GLN A 170 -12.57 14.43 8.99
C GLN A 170 -11.85 15.74 8.73
N ALA A 171 -11.28 16.35 9.77
CA ALA A 171 -10.49 17.55 9.69
C ALA A 171 -9.12 17.36 10.35
N LEU A 172 -8.10 17.99 9.76
CA LEU A 172 -6.72 17.97 10.21
C LEU A 172 -6.35 19.32 10.83
N SER A 173 -5.70 19.29 11.99
CA SER A 173 -4.98 20.44 12.55
C SER A 173 -3.57 20.02 13.01
N TYR A 174 -2.68 20.99 13.20
CA TYR A 174 -1.30 20.80 13.65
C TYR A 174 -0.88 21.84 14.67
N ALA A 175 0.07 21.49 15.54
CA ALA A 175 0.60 22.35 16.60
C ALA A 175 2.12 22.18 16.73
N GLY A 176 2.79 23.24 17.19
CA GLY A 176 4.19 23.20 17.61
C GLY A 176 4.34 22.82 19.08
N ALA A 177 5.48 23.18 19.68
CA ALA A 177 5.77 22.91 21.09
C ALA A 177 4.83 23.64 22.08
N ASP A 178 4.16 24.71 21.66
CA ASP A 178 3.17 25.44 22.46
C ASP A 178 1.86 24.67 22.65
N GLY A 179 1.63 23.62 21.86
CA GLY A 179 0.42 22.80 21.89
C GLY A 179 -0.83 23.53 21.37
N VAL A 180 -0.68 24.70 20.75
CA VAL A 180 -1.79 25.46 20.16
C VAL A 180 -2.00 25.00 18.73
N TYR A 181 -3.17 24.40 18.48
CA TYR A 181 -3.54 23.85 17.18
C TYR A 181 -3.97 24.97 16.22
N ALA A 182 -3.45 24.93 15.00
CA ALA A 182 -3.78 25.86 13.93
C ALA A 182 -5.21 25.67 13.40
N ALA A 183 -5.68 26.58 12.56
CA ALA A 183 -6.96 26.44 11.86
C ALA A 183 -7.02 25.09 11.12
N ALA A 184 -8.10 24.35 11.32
CA ALA A 184 -8.24 23.02 10.75
C ALA A 184 -8.48 23.07 9.23
N THR A 185 -8.12 21.98 8.55
CA THR A 185 -8.34 21.78 7.12
C THR A 185 -9.08 20.46 6.90
N ASP A 186 -10.16 20.52 6.13
CA ASP A 186 -10.95 19.33 5.77
C ASP A 186 -10.08 18.29 5.05
N MET A 187 -10.15 17.03 5.47
CA MET A 187 -9.45 15.94 4.82
C MET A 187 -10.32 15.31 3.73
N GLN A 188 -9.70 14.93 2.60
CA GLN A 188 -10.43 14.38 1.46
C GLN A 188 -10.42 12.85 1.50
N ARG A 189 -11.55 12.22 1.17
CA ARG A 189 -11.62 10.77 0.97
C ARG A 189 -10.74 10.37 -0.20
N TYR A 190 -9.96 9.32 -0.01
CA TYR A 190 -9.24 8.61 -1.05
C TYR A 190 -9.96 7.27 -1.28
N THR A 191 -10.42 7.08 -2.50
CA THR A 191 -11.20 5.91 -2.93
C THR A 191 -10.53 5.29 -4.15
N ASP A 192 -10.65 3.98 -4.25
CA ASP A 192 -10.30 3.23 -5.46
C ASP A 192 -11.58 3.02 -6.27
N GLY A 193 -11.67 3.73 -7.41
CA GLY A 193 -12.83 3.68 -8.31
C GLY A 193 -12.79 2.55 -9.35
N THR A 194 -11.86 1.60 -9.21
CA THR A 194 -11.73 0.48 -10.15
C THR A 194 -12.42 -0.80 -9.68
N THR A 195 -12.97 -0.78 -8.46
CA THR A 195 -13.81 -1.86 -7.92
C THR A 195 -15.27 -1.46 -7.99
N THR A 196 -16.20 -2.42 -8.05
CA THR A 196 -17.64 -2.14 -7.94
C THR A 196 -18.25 -2.88 -6.75
N PRO A 197 -18.68 -2.15 -5.69
CA PRO A 197 -18.60 -0.70 -5.52
C PRO A 197 -17.17 -0.19 -5.31
N ASP A 198 -16.97 1.12 -5.47
CA ASP A 198 -15.71 1.80 -5.17
C ASP A 198 -15.26 1.47 -3.74
N THR A 199 -13.96 1.26 -3.56
CA THR A 199 -13.39 0.90 -2.26
C THR A 199 -12.89 2.15 -1.53
N TYR A 200 -13.37 2.38 -0.30
CA TYR A 200 -12.82 3.41 0.58
C TYR A 200 -11.46 2.96 1.13
N MET A 201 -10.41 3.75 0.88
CA MET A 201 -9.07 3.47 1.36
C MET A 201 -8.80 4.18 2.70
N PHE A 202 -8.87 5.53 2.71
CA PHE A 202 -8.63 6.39 3.87
C PHE A 202 -8.97 7.84 3.51
N HIS A 203 -8.85 8.78 4.45
CA HIS A 203 -8.79 10.21 4.15
C HIS A 203 -7.33 10.67 4.09
N ARG A 204 -7.01 11.61 3.20
CA ARG A 204 -5.68 12.20 3.08
C ARG A 204 -5.74 13.70 2.90
N GLN A 205 -4.70 14.40 3.34
CA GLN A 205 -4.55 15.83 3.09
C GLN A 205 -3.08 16.22 2.92
N LEU A 206 -2.82 17.16 2.01
CA LEU A 206 -1.53 17.80 1.80
C LEU A 206 -1.67 19.29 2.09
N VAL A 207 -0.95 19.77 3.10
CA VAL A 207 -0.97 21.16 3.56
C VAL A 207 0.38 21.80 3.28
N ARG A 208 0.39 23.01 2.72
CA ARG A 208 1.61 23.82 2.64
C ARG A 208 1.80 24.57 3.95
N LEU A 209 2.95 24.38 4.60
CA LEU A 209 3.32 25.13 5.79
C LEU A 209 4.02 26.43 5.39
N THR A 210 3.59 27.55 5.95
CA THR A 210 4.14 28.90 5.66
C THR A 210 4.49 29.64 6.95
N GLY A 211 5.29 30.70 6.83
CA GLY A 211 5.65 31.57 7.96
C GLY A 211 6.24 30.78 9.15
N PRO A 212 5.82 31.09 10.39
CA PRO A 212 6.27 30.38 11.59
C PRO A 212 6.00 28.87 11.56
N ALA A 213 4.89 28.42 10.97
CA ALA A 213 4.54 27.00 10.91
C ALA A 213 5.56 26.18 10.09
N ALA A 214 6.13 26.76 9.03
CA ALA A 214 7.18 26.12 8.23
C ALA A 214 8.50 25.93 8.99
N GLN A 215 8.72 26.71 10.07
CA GLN A 215 9.95 26.72 10.86
C GLN A 215 9.88 25.82 12.10
N ILE A 216 8.71 25.25 12.42
CA ILE A 216 8.56 24.32 13.55
C ILE A 216 9.50 23.13 13.34
N PRO A 217 10.40 22.81 14.29
CA PRO A 217 11.20 21.60 14.23
C PRO A 217 10.31 20.36 14.12
N VAL A 218 10.64 19.42 13.24
CA VAL A 218 9.78 18.25 12.97
C VAL A 218 9.44 17.44 14.24
N GLY A 219 10.38 17.32 15.18
CA GLY A 219 10.18 16.59 16.45
C GLY A 219 9.23 17.30 17.43
N GLU A 220 8.98 18.59 17.23
CA GLU A 220 8.02 19.37 18.01
C GLU A 220 6.64 19.39 17.34
N LEU A 221 6.58 19.15 16.02
CA LEU A 221 5.35 19.16 15.25
C LEU A 221 4.45 17.96 15.61
N THR A 222 3.21 18.26 15.96
CA THR A 222 2.18 17.28 16.30
C THR A 222 0.95 17.54 15.44
N VAL A 223 0.31 16.49 14.95
CA VAL A 223 -0.96 16.58 14.21
C VAL A 223 -2.10 16.00 15.01
N ARG A 224 -3.31 16.53 14.79
CA ARG A 224 -4.57 15.99 15.29
C ARG A 224 -5.53 15.83 14.13
N VAL A 225 -6.16 14.67 14.04
CA VAL A 225 -7.29 14.44 13.14
C VAL A 225 -8.52 14.17 13.99
N ALA A 226 -9.61 14.85 13.66
CA ALA A 226 -10.90 14.67 14.32
C ALA A 226 -11.99 14.40 13.29
N SER A 227 -13.00 13.63 13.68
CA SER A 227 -14.18 13.37 12.86
C SER A 227 -15.42 14.09 13.39
N SER A 228 -16.43 14.30 12.55
CA SER A 228 -17.71 14.87 12.96
C SER A 228 -18.48 14.02 13.98
N SER A 229 -18.10 12.74 14.16
CA SER A 229 -18.59 11.87 15.23
C SER A 229 -17.98 12.16 16.62
N GLY A 230 -16.95 13.03 16.70
CA GLY A 230 -16.23 13.33 17.93
C GLY A 230 -15.02 12.42 18.21
N ALA A 231 -14.68 11.50 17.30
CA ALA A 231 -13.46 10.70 17.42
C ALA A 231 -12.23 11.55 17.06
N VAL A 232 -11.18 11.45 17.89
CA VAL A 232 -9.96 12.24 17.76
C VAL A 232 -8.75 11.33 17.90
N ASP A 233 -7.74 11.54 17.05
CA ASP A 233 -6.42 10.91 17.17
C ASP A 233 -5.30 11.94 17.02
N THR A 234 -4.15 11.71 17.66
CA THR A 234 -2.97 12.59 17.59
C THR A 234 -1.71 11.82 17.31
N SER A 235 -0.86 12.35 16.42
CA SER A 235 0.41 11.72 16.04
C SER A 235 1.55 12.74 16.00
N LYS A 236 2.76 12.25 16.28
CA LYS A 236 4.00 12.96 15.92
C LYS A 236 4.22 12.91 14.41
N VAL A 237 5.00 13.87 13.91
CA VAL A 237 5.35 13.99 12.49
C VAL A 237 6.77 13.50 12.23
N THR A 238 6.97 12.80 11.13
CA THR A 238 8.27 12.31 10.65
C THR A 238 8.79 13.15 9.48
N THR A 239 10.11 13.24 9.32
CA THR A 239 10.71 13.90 8.14
C THR A 239 10.65 12.96 6.94
N TRP A 240 10.36 13.50 5.75
CA TRP A 240 10.28 12.76 4.51
C TRP A 240 11.04 13.43 3.34
N PRO A 241 11.90 12.69 2.61
CA PRO A 241 12.68 11.57 3.15
C PRO A 241 13.55 12.06 4.33
N GLY A 242 13.80 11.19 5.30
CA GLY A 242 14.37 11.51 6.61
C GLY A 242 15.91 11.44 6.70
N GLY A 243 16.60 10.97 5.67
CA GLY A 243 18.06 10.78 5.66
C GLY A 243 18.86 11.95 5.08
N THR A 244 20.03 12.23 5.67
CA THR A 244 21.11 12.99 5.00
C THR A 244 22.11 12.00 4.44
N LEU A 245 22.42 12.06 3.15
CA LEU A 245 23.36 11.14 2.52
C LEU A 245 24.72 11.82 2.34
N PRO A 246 25.83 11.05 2.34
CA PRO A 246 27.14 11.61 2.05
C PRO A 246 27.15 12.27 0.66
N PRO A 247 27.69 13.49 0.53
CA PRO A 247 27.84 14.11 -0.78
C PRO A 247 28.89 13.35 -1.60
N HIS A 248 28.69 13.29 -2.91
CA HIS A 248 29.73 12.82 -3.82
C HIS A 248 30.94 13.76 -3.79
N VAL A 249 32.12 13.23 -4.17
CA VAL A 249 33.32 14.06 -4.32
C VAL A 249 33.09 15.18 -5.36
N ALA A 250 33.79 16.31 -5.20
CA ALA A 250 33.64 17.46 -6.12
C ALA A 250 33.96 17.13 -7.59
N SER A 251 34.79 16.10 -7.84
CA SER A 251 35.15 15.62 -9.18
C SER A 251 34.22 14.53 -9.72
N TYR A 252 33.06 14.30 -9.09
CA TYR A 252 32.12 13.26 -9.51
C TYR A 252 31.56 13.57 -10.91
N GLN A 253 31.68 12.60 -11.81
CA GLN A 253 31.29 12.71 -13.21
C GLN A 253 29.84 12.25 -13.39
N GLN A 254 29.05 13.04 -14.12
CA GLN A 254 27.65 12.78 -14.43
C GLN A 254 27.21 13.60 -15.67
N GLY A 255 26.08 13.25 -16.27
CA GLY A 255 25.48 13.98 -17.40
C GLY A 255 26.06 13.54 -18.75
N PHE A 256 25.99 12.24 -19.04
CA PHE A 256 26.65 11.63 -20.20
C PHE A 256 25.81 11.63 -21.48
N PHE A 257 24.70 12.38 -21.48
CA PHE A 257 23.77 12.51 -22.58
C PHE A 257 23.27 13.96 -22.71
N ASN A 258 22.87 14.36 -23.92
CA ASN A 258 22.38 15.71 -24.22
C ASN A 258 21.11 15.75 -25.09
N ARG A 259 20.54 14.58 -25.39
CA ARG A 259 19.26 14.39 -26.09
C ARG A 259 18.66 13.03 -25.71
N TYR A 260 17.39 12.81 -26.05
CA TYR A 260 16.84 11.46 -26.11
C TYR A 260 17.65 10.58 -27.07
N GLN A 261 17.90 9.34 -26.65
CA GLN A 261 18.60 8.31 -27.41
C GLN A 261 17.66 7.14 -27.66
N ASP A 262 17.71 6.59 -28.87
CA ASP A 262 16.91 5.42 -29.19
C ASP A 262 17.56 4.12 -28.65
N PRO A 263 16.81 3.00 -28.58
CA PRO A 263 17.33 1.74 -28.04
C PRO A 263 18.64 1.23 -28.68
N THR A 264 18.90 1.54 -29.96
CA THR A 264 20.15 1.18 -30.64
C THR A 264 21.31 2.03 -30.13
N GLU A 265 21.08 3.32 -29.90
CA GLU A 265 22.09 4.25 -29.37
C GLU A 265 22.42 3.93 -27.90
N ASN A 266 21.42 3.66 -27.07
CA ASN A 266 21.61 3.21 -25.68
C ASN A 266 22.49 1.95 -25.62
N ARG A 267 22.17 0.96 -26.47
CA ARG A 267 22.94 -0.27 -26.57
C ARG A 267 24.39 0.01 -27.00
N ALA A 268 24.59 0.82 -28.03
CA ALA A 268 25.92 1.15 -28.52
C ALA A 268 26.78 1.86 -27.45
N GLN A 269 26.16 2.73 -26.64
CA GLN A 269 26.85 3.40 -25.53
C GLN A 269 27.28 2.44 -24.42
N LEU A 270 26.40 1.51 -24.02
CA LEU A 270 26.73 0.50 -23.02
C LEU A 270 27.75 -0.55 -23.53
N ASP A 271 27.69 -0.92 -24.81
CA ASP A 271 28.71 -1.77 -25.44
C ASP A 271 30.09 -1.08 -25.47
N LYS A 272 30.11 0.23 -25.69
CA LYS A 272 31.32 1.04 -25.59
C LYS A 272 31.87 1.04 -24.16
N LEU A 273 31.02 1.19 -23.14
CA LEU A 273 31.45 1.06 -21.75
C LEU A 273 32.04 -0.32 -21.43
N ALA A 274 31.42 -1.39 -21.92
CA ALA A 274 31.94 -2.75 -21.76
C ALA A 274 33.34 -2.93 -22.38
N THR A 275 33.60 -2.22 -23.49
CA THR A 275 34.90 -2.23 -24.17
C THR A 275 35.93 -1.35 -23.46
N GLU A 276 35.53 -0.18 -22.96
CA GLU A 276 36.41 0.76 -22.24
C GLU A 276 36.81 0.25 -20.85
N PHE A 277 35.90 -0.44 -20.16
CA PHE A 277 36.08 -0.89 -18.78
C PHE A 277 35.81 -2.40 -18.60
N PRO A 278 36.53 -3.28 -19.31
CA PRO A 278 36.26 -4.72 -19.30
C PRO A 278 36.50 -5.38 -17.94
N ASN A 279 37.30 -4.74 -17.07
CA ASN A 279 37.50 -5.16 -15.69
C ASN A 279 36.27 -4.92 -14.80
N LEU A 280 35.38 -4.00 -15.17
CA LEU A 280 34.18 -3.64 -14.40
C LEU A 280 32.88 -4.06 -15.08
N VAL A 281 32.85 -4.15 -16.41
CA VAL A 281 31.61 -4.33 -17.17
C VAL A 281 31.70 -5.58 -18.04
N THR A 282 30.62 -6.36 -18.10
CA THR A 282 30.47 -7.50 -19.00
C THR A 282 29.11 -7.46 -19.67
N ALA A 283 29.10 -7.38 -21.01
CA ALA A 283 27.89 -7.44 -21.81
C ALA A 283 27.47 -8.90 -22.04
N VAL A 284 26.20 -9.21 -21.80
CA VAL A 284 25.63 -10.56 -21.98
C VAL A 284 24.48 -10.49 -22.97
N ASN A 285 24.57 -11.26 -24.05
CA ASN A 285 23.45 -11.42 -24.99
C ASN A 285 22.31 -12.18 -24.29
N LEU A 286 21.10 -11.63 -24.36
CA LEU A 286 19.91 -12.28 -23.81
C LEU A 286 19.36 -13.29 -24.82
N PRO A 287 18.91 -14.48 -24.40
CA PRO A 287 18.73 -15.62 -25.31
C PRO A 287 17.56 -15.49 -26.29
N HIS A 288 16.55 -14.67 -25.99
CA HIS A 288 15.37 -14.53 -26.83
C HIS A 288 15.47 -13.27 -27.69
N LEU A 289 15.44 -13.44 -29.01
CA LEU A 289 15.39 -12.31 -29.95
C LEU A 289 14.00 -11.68 -29.92
N SER A 290 13.92 -10.35 -29.86
CA SER A 290 12.64 -9.65 -30.06
C SER A 290 12.10 -9.87 -31.47
N ALA A 291 10.83 -9.51 -31.69
CA ALA A 291 10.25 -9.53 -33.03
C ALA A 291 11.00 -8.58 -33.98
N GLY A 292 11.57 -7.50 -33.45
CA GLY A 292 12.27 -6.46 -34.17
C GLY A 292 11.40 -5.25 -34.50
N TYR A 293 12.04 -4.10 -34.68
CA TYR A 293 11.42 -2.94 -35.32
C TYR A 293 11.21 -3.23 -36.81
N GLN A 294 10.15 -3.97 -37.13
CA GLN A 294 9.79 -4.38 -38.49
C GLN A 294 8.29 -4.63 -38.62
N ARG A 295 7.79 -4.41 -39.84
CA ARG A 295 6.38 -4.67 -40.19
C ARG A 295 6.32 -5.22 -41.61
N LYS A 296 5.38 -6.12 -41.87
CA LYS A 296 5.07 -6.51 -43.24
C LYS A 296 4.44 -5.33 -43.96
N ALA A 297 4.79 -5.14 -45.23
CA ALA A 297 4.21 -4.07 -46.01
C ALA A 297 2.72 -4.32 -46.25
N MET A 298 1.93 -3.26 -46.21
CA MET A 298 0.47 -3.31 -46.30
C MET A 298 -0.09 -2.12 -47.07
N GLY A 299 -1.34 -2.23 -47.50
CA GLY A 299 -2.05 -1.17 -48.21
C GLY A 299 -3.56 -1.41 -48.28
N ILE A 300 -4.31 -0.34 -48.57
CA ILE A 300 -5.74 -0.41 -48.88
C ILE A 300 -5.93 0.06 -50.32
N VAL A 301 -6.58 -0.76 -51.13
CA VAL A 301 -6.94 -0.46 -52.53
C VAL A 301 -8.43 -0.71 -52.76
N GLY A 302 -8.95 -0.41 -53.95
CA GLY A 302 -10.36 -0.65 -54.29
C GLY A 302 -11.33 0.43 -53.84
N LEU A 303 -10.85 1.50 -53.23
CA LEU A 303 -11.64 2.66 -52.81
C LEU A 303 -11.83 3.66 -53.97
N LYS A 304 -12.99 4.31 -54.01
CA LYS A 304 -13.27 5.38 -54.99
C LYS A 304 -12.36 6.59 -54.78
N THR A 305 -12.20 7.02 -53.52
CA THR A 305 -11.12 7.93 -53.13
C THR A 305 -9.93 7.09 -52.69
N PRO A 306 -8.78 7.13 -53.39
CA PRO A 306 -7.62 6.34 -53.03
C PRO A 306 -7.18 6.58 -51.59
N TYR A 307 -6.75 5.51 -50.92
CA TYR A 307 -6.12 5.62 -49.61
C TYR A 307 -4.79 6.40 -49.73
N ALA A 308 -4.64 7.46 -48.94
CA ALA A 308 -3.39 8.22 -48.84
C ALA A 308 -2.63 7.82 -47.58
N ASP A 309 -1.30 7.75 -47.67
CA ASP A 309 -0.46 7.31 -46.55
C ASP A 309 -0.52 8.23 -45.31
N GLN A 310 -1.00 9.46 -45.46
CA GLN A 310 -1.13 10.46 -44.39
C GLN A 310 -2.49 10.44 -43.67
N VAL A 311 -3.38 9.49 -43.98
CA VAL A 311 -4.64 9.37 -43.23
C VAL A 311 -4.32 9.02 -41.78
N ALA A 312 -4.77 9.89 -40.86
CA ALA A 312 -4.57 9.74 -39.43
C ALA A 312 -4.99 8.34 -38.96
N ASN A 313 -4.17 7.73 -38.11
CA ASN A 313 -4.35 6.39 -37.54
C ASN A 313 -5.52 6.34 -36.54
N ASN A 314 -6.75 6.59 -37.01
CA ASN A 314 -7.98 6.63 -36.21
C ASN A 314 -8.90 5.43 -36.51
N GLY A 315 -8.35 4.28 -36.88
CA GLY A 315 -9.12 3.03 -37.07
C GLY A 315 -10.32 3.09 -38.03
N SER A 316 -10.54 4.18 -38.77
CA SER A 316 -11.78 4.47 -39.49
C SER A 316 -11.51 5.01 -40.89
N LEU A 317 -12.23 4.46 -41.86
CA LEU A 317 -12.24 4.92 -43.25
C LEU A 317 -13.03 6.22 -43.45
N GLY A 318 -13.62 6.78 -42.38
CA GLY A 318 -14.28 8.10 -42.40
C GLY A 318 -13.34 9.22 -42.85
N ASN A 319 -12.05 9.08 -42.55
CA ASN A 319 -11.01 10.06 -42.89
C ASN A 319 -10.43 9.89 -44.31
N VAL A 320 -10.86 8.87 -45.05
CA VAL A 320 -10.42 8.64 -46.43
C VAL A 320 -11.37 9.36 -47.39
N GLY A 321 -11.10 10.65 -47.61
CA GLY A 321 -11.77 11.48 -48.62
C GLY A 321 -12.98 12.28 -48.13
N THR A 322 -13.27 13.38 -48.83
CA THR A 322 -14.39 14.31 -48.60
C THR A 322 -15.61 14.04 -49.50
N ASP A 323 -15.64 12.91 -50.22
CA ASP A 323 -16.77 12.55 -51.08
C ASP A 323 -18.01 12.28 -50.21
N ALA A 324 -18.93 13.25 -50.19
CA ALA A 324 -20.18 13.20 -49.45
C ALA A 324 -21.12 12.06 -49.91
N THR A 325 -20.86 11.45 -51.07
CA THR A 325 -21.64 10.31 -51.59
C THR A 325 -21.16 8.96 -51.03
N GLN A 326 -20.04 8.92 -50.30
CA GLN A 326 -19.50 7.70 -49.69
C GLN A 326 -19.38 7.82 -48.17
N THR A 327 -20.22 7.10 -47.44
CA THR A 327 -20.07 6.94 -45.99
C THR A 327 -18.89 6.00 -45.66
N ALA A 328 -18.39 6.05 -44.42
CA ALA A 328 -17.35 5.13 -43.95
C ALA A 328 -17.76 3.65 -44.12
N ALA A 329 -19.04 3.32 -43.91
CA ALA A 329 -19.57 1.97 -44.09
C ALA A 329 -19.51 1.52 -45.57
N ILE A 330 -19.87 2.40 -46.50
CA ILE A 330 -19.76 2.10 -47.95
C ILE A 330 -18.28 1.87 -48.32
N ARG A 331 -17.39 2.76 -47.87
CA ARG A 331 -15.93 2.62 -48.12
C ARG A 331 -15.39 1.31 -47.56
N ALA A 332 -15.81 0.90 -46.36
CA ALA A 332 -15.42 -0.36 -45.77
C ALA A 332 -15.77 -1.55 -46.67
N THR A 333 -16.97 -1.58 -47.25
CA THR A 333 -17.37 -2.68 -48.16
C THR A 333 -16.62 -2.70 -49.50
N GLN A 334 -15.99 -1.58 -49.89
CA GLN A 334 -15.13 -1.46 -51.09
C GLN A 334 -13.64 -1.71 -50.81
N ALA A 335 -13.23 -1.55 -49.55
CA ALA A 335 -11.84 -1.62 -49.15
C ALA A 335 -11.27 -3.03 -49.25
N LEU A 336 -10.26 -3.18 -50.10
CA LEU A 336 -9.42 -4.36 -50.23
C LEU A 336 -8.13 -4.12 -49.45
N VAL A 337 -7.90 -4.92 -48.40
CA VAL A 337 -6.66 -4.87 -47.62
C VAL A 337 -5.66 -5.85 -48.20
N ILE A 338 -4.46 -5.38 -48.46
CA ILE A 338 -3.35 -6.19 -48.98
C ILE A 338 -2.25 -6.22 -47.92
N ASN A 339 -1.81 -7.41 -47.55
CA ASN A 339 -0.65 -7.64 -46.70
C ASN A 339 0.38 -8.46 -47.46
N THR A 340 1.63 -8.01 -47.46
CA THR A 340 2.73 -8.77 -48.08
C THR A 340 3.12 -9.98 -47.23
N LYS A 341 3.71 -10.99 -47.87
CA LYS A 341 4.29 -12.14 -47.17
C LYS A 341 5.66 -11.82 -46.56
N ALA A 342 6.47 -11.04 -47.30
CA ALA A 342 7.78 -10.55 -46.88
C ALA A 342 7.68 -9.32 -45.96
N TRP A 343 8.70 -9.10 -45.13
CA TRP A 343 8.84 -7.84 -44.39
C TRP A 343 9.10 -6.67 -45.35
N GLY A 344 8.74 -5.44 -44.96
CA GLY A 344 8.90 -4.28 -45.84
C GLY A 344 10.33 -4.11 -46.38
N HIS A 345 11.31 -4.21 -45.49
CA HIS A 345 12.74 -4.14 -45.80
C HIS A 345 13.29 -5.36 -46.56
N GLU A 346 12.59 -6.49 -46.56
CA GLU A 346 12.95 -7.72 -47.30
C GLU A 346 12.29 -7.80 -48.69
N GLY A 347 11.85 -6.66 -49.22
CA GLY A 347 11.21 -6.57 -50.53
C GLY A 347 9.68 -6.46 -50.48
N GLY A 348 9.05 -6.50 -49.30
CA GLY A 348 7.62 -6.22 -49.15
C GLY A 348 7.24 -4.82 -49.67
N ASN A 349 8.09 -3.81 -49.43
CA ASN A 349 7.87 -2.45 -49.92
C ASN A 349 8.00 -2.31 -51.45
N ALA A 350 8.54 -3.32 -52.14
CA ALA A 350 8.62 -3.38 -53.60
C ALA A 350 7.38 -4.02 -54.25
N VAL A 351 6.49 -4.63 -53.45
CA VAL A 351 5.24 -5.21 -53.94
C VAL A 351 4.26 -4.10 -54.29
N SER A 352 3.62 -4.22 -55.45
CA SER A 352 2.60 -3.26 -55.88
C SER A 352 1.31 -3.95 -56.33
N VAL A 353 0.19 -3.25 -56.15
CA VAL A 353 -1.13 -3.69 -56.61
C VAL A 353 -1.75 -2.57 -57.44
N GLU A 354 -2.29 -2.92 -58.61
CA GLU A 354 -3.04 -2.03 -59.49
C GLU A 354 -4.40 -2.67 -59.81
N LEU A 355 -5.49 -1.91 -59.67
CA LEU A 355 -6.84 -2.33 -60.07
C LEU A 355 -7.21 -1.55 -61.33
N LYS A 356 -7.25 -2.21 -62.48
CA LYS A 356 -7.62 -1.60 -63.76
C LYS A 356 -9.12 -1.65 -63.97
N ALA A 357 -9.65 -0.59 -64.59
CA ALA A 357 -11.01 -0.58 -65.10
C ALA A 357 -11.24 -1.73 -66.11
N PRO A 358 -12.49 -2.19 -66.28
CA PRO A 358 -12.81 -3.22 -67.27
C PRO A 358 -12.35 -2.81 -68.67
N ALA A 359 -11.67 -3.71 -69.38
CA ALA A 359 -11.15 -3.42 -70.72
C ALA A 359 -12.25 -3.31 -71.80
N ALA A 360 -13.41 -3.91 -71.54
CA ALA A 360 -14.59 -3.91 -72.40
C ALA A 360 -15.85 -4.26 -71.58
N PRO A 361 -17.07 -4.02 -72.11
CA PRO A 361 -18.31 -4.54 -71.53
C PRO A 361 -18.26 -6.07 -71.33
N ASN A 362 -18.80 -6.55 -70.21
CA ASN A 362 -18.79 -7.97 -69.80
C ASN A 362 -17.38 -8.61 -69.71
N ALA A 363 -16.32 -7.82 -69.57
CA ALA A 363 -14.97 -8.36 -69.37
C ALA A 363 -14.89 -9.20 -68.07
N PRO A 364 -14.14 -10.31 -68.04
CA PRO A 364 -13.96 -11.12 -66.84
C PRO A 364 -12.99 -10.50 -65.84
N LEU A 365 -13.09 -10.91 -64.57
CA LEU A 365 -12.10 -10.59 -63.53
C LEU A 365 -10.82 -11.41 -63.78
N LEU A 366 -9.67 -10.74 -63.89
CA LEU A 366 -8.37 -11.38 -64.15
C LEU A 366 -7.31 -10.87 -63.18
N VAL A 367 -6.39 -11.76 -62.77
CA VAL A 367 -5.21 -11.43 -61.96
C VAL A 367 -3.96 -11.82 -62.73
N ALA A 368 -3.09 -10.85 -63.00
CA ALA A 368 -1.78 -11.04 -63.60
C ALA A 368 -0.68 -10.60 -62.62
N VAL A 369 0.46 -11.29 -62.65
CA VAL A 369 1.62 -10.98 -61.81
C VAL A 369 2.85 -10.86 -62.70
N ASP A 370 3.57 -9.75 -62.55
CA ASP A 370 4.86 -9.47 -63.21
C ASP A 370 5.88 -9.02 -62.16
N GLY A 371 6.86 -9.87 -61.88
CA GLY A 371 7.80 -9.66 -60.77
C GLY A 371 7.07 -9.46 -59.44
N SER A 372 7.21 -8.28 -58.84
CA SER A 372 6.51 -7.87 -57.60
C SER A 372 5.22 -7.06 -57.85
N GLY A 373 4.79 -6.92 -59.11
CA GLY A 373 3.57 -6.19 -59.48
C GLY A 373 2.38 -7.13 -59.69
N ILE A 374 1.27 -6.85 -59.02
CA ILE A 374 -0.02 -7.54 -59.19
C ILE A 374 -0.97 -6.58 -59.90
N VAL A 375 -1.47 -6.98 -61.06
CA VAL A 375 -2.48 -6.23 -61.82
C VAL A 375 -3.77 -7.01 -61.82
N VAL A 376 -4.82 -6.39 -61.28
CA VAL A 376 -6.18 -6.94 -61.27
C VAL A 376 -7.00 -6.18 -62.31
N SER A 377 -7.45 -6.86 -63.35
CA SER A 377 -8.44 -6.30 -64.29
C SER A 377 -9.84 -6.61 -63.76
N LEU A 378 -10.57 -5.58 -63.32
CA LEU A 378 -11.92 -5.73 -62.77
C LEU A 378 -12.90 -6.21 -63.84
N ALA A 379 -13.89 -7.00 -63.44
CA ALA A 379 -14.96 -7.42 -64.32
C ALA A 379 -15.86 -6.23 -64.70
N GLY A 380 -16.35 -6.21 -65.93
CA GLY A 380 -17.27 -5.18 -66.43
C GLY A 380 -18.71 -5.67 -66.46
N ASP A 381 -19.67 -4.78 -66.19
CA ASP A 381 -21.07 -5.03 -66.53
C ASP A 381 -21.33 -4.84 -68.04
N ALA A 382 -22.60 -4.95 -68.47
CA ALA A 382 -22.99 -4.75 -69.87
C ALA A 382 -22.73 -3.32 -70.39
N ALA A 383 -22.55 -2.33 -69.51
CA ALA A 383 -22.20 -0.96 -69.86
C ALA A 383 -20.68 -0.70 -69.77
N GLY A 384 -19.88 -1.67 -69.32
CA GLY A 384 -18.44 -1.55 -69.11
C GLY A 384 -18.05 -0.90 -67.78
N ALA A 385 -18.99 -0.67 -66.86
CA ALA A 385 -18.67 -0.20 -65.52
C ALA A 385 -18.10 -1.34 -64.65
N PRO A 386 -17.22 -1.06 -63.66
CA PRO A 386 -16.73 -2.07 -62.74
C PRO A 386 -17.88 -2.80 -62.04
N ALA A 387 -17.82 -4.13 -62.00
CA ALA A 387 -18.87 -4.99 -61.45
C ALA A 387 -18.35 -6.04 -60.45
N SER A 388 -17.04 -6.15 -60.26
CA SER A 388 -16.46 -7.06 -59.27
C SER A 388 -16.76 -6.60 -57.85
N LYS A 389 -17.37 -7.47 -57.04
CA LYS A 389 -17.44 -7.26 -55.60
C LYS A 389 -16.05 -7.39 -55.00
N THR A 390 -15.76 -6.64 -53.93
CA THR A 390 -14.48 -6.72 -53.22
C THR A 390 -14.16 -8.15 -52.80
N ALA A 391 -15.16 -8.90 -52.31
CA ALA A 391 -14.97 -10.31 -51.93
C ALA A 391 -14.49 -11.20 -53.09
N ASP A 392 -14.98 -10.97 -54.31
CA ASP A 392 -14.58 -11.72 -55.50
C ASP A 392 -13.14 -11.38 -55.89
N VAL A 393 -12.75 -10.11 -55.76
CA VAL A 393 -11.37 -9.65 -56.00
C VAL A 393 -10.41 -10.26 -54.98
N VAL A 394 -10.76 -10.26 -53.68
CA VAL A 394 -9.99 -10.94 -52.62
C VAL A 394 -9.77 -12.40 -52.98
N ALA A 395 -10.85 -13.11 -53.32
CA ALA A 395 -10.79 -14.53 -53.65
C ALA A 395 -9.90 -14.78 -54.87
N ALA A 396 -10.02 -13.97 -55.93
CA ALA A 396 -9.21 -14.11 -57.13
C ALA A 396 -7.70 -13.89 -56.88
N ILE A 397 -7.33 -12.88 -56.08
CA ILE A 397 -5.93 -12.64 -55.69
C ILE A 397 -5.39 -13.83 -54.92
N ASN A 398 -6.13 -14.30 -53.91
CA ASN A 398 -5.68 -15.41 -53.06
C ASN A 398 -5.68 -16.77 -53.78
N ALA A 399 -6.51 -16.95 -54.82
CA ALA A 399 -6.54 -18.16 -55.63
C ALA A 399 -5.43 -18.20 -56.69
N SER A 400 -4.85 -17.06 -57.07
CA SER A 400 -3.71 -16.99 -57.98
C SER A 400 -2.42 -17.40 -57.26
N PRO A 401 -1.76 -18.52 -57.63
CA PRO A 401 -0.57 -18.98 -56.91
C PRO A 401 0.58 -17.96 -56.93
N ALA A 402 0.75 -17.24 -58.06
CA ALA A 402 1.77 -16.21 -58.18
C ALA A 402 1.49 -14.99 -57.29
N ALA A 403 0.23 -14.58 -57.15
CA ALA A 403 -0.13 -13.44 -56.30
C ALA A 403 -0.12 -13.84 -54.81
N ALA A 404 -0.66 -15.01 -54.46
CA ALA A 404 -0.67 -15.54 -53.10
C ALA A 404 0.72 -15.83 -52.53
N ALA A 405 1.72 -16.05 -53.40
CA ALA A 405 3.14 -16.12 -53.01
C ALA A 405 3.69 -14.77 -52.52
N LEU A 406 3.14 -13.64 -53.00
CA LEU A 406 3.59 -12.29 -52.65
C LEU A 406 2.75 -11.67 -51.54
N VAL A 407 1.43 -11.90 -51.54
CA VAL A 407 0.49 -11.20 -50.66
C VAL A 407 -0.58 -12.12 -50.07
N THR A 408 -1.30 -11.60 -49.09
CA THR A 408 -2.63 -12.05 -48.67
C THR A 408 -3.58 -10.89 -48.81
N ALA A 409 -4.65 -11.10 -49.57
CA ALA A 409 -5.75 -10.16 -49.69
C ALA A 409 -6.84 -10.50 -48.67
N SER A 410 -7.47 -9.49 -48.09
CA SER A 410 -8.63 -9.65 -47.21
C SER A 410 -9.61 -8.51 -47.39
N THR A 411 -10.87 -8.75 -47.07
CA THR A 411 -11.84 -7.66 -46.90
C THR A 411 -11.48 -6.87 -45.65
N PHE A 412 -11.84 -5.58 -45.63
CA PHE A 412 -11.53 -4.72 -44.49
C PHE A 412 -12.22 -5.19 -43.20
N ARG A 413 -11.41 -5.60 -42.20
CA ARG A 413 -11.85 -6.04 -40.86
C ARG A 413 -12.98 -7.08 -40.86
N GLY A 414 -12.91 -8.05 -41.79
CA GLY A 414 -13.84 -9.16 -41.85
C GLY A 414 -15.22 -8.83 -42.39
N ASN A 415 -15.41 -7.66 -43.01
CA ASN A 415 -16.68 -7.34 -43.66
C ASN A 415 -16.99 -8.27 -44.86
N LEU A 416 -18.26 -8.33 -45.26
CA LEU A 416 -18.74 -9.22 -46.32
C LEU A 416 -18.26 -8.88 -47.75
N GLY A 417 -17.55 -7.76 -47.94
CA GLY A 417 -16.98 -7.34 -49.22
C GLY A 417 -17.99 -7.12 -50.35
N GLN A 418 -19.22 -6.71 -50.02
CA GLN A 418 -20.32 -6.56 -50.99
C GLN A 418 -20.22 -5.30 -51.86
N GLY A 419 -19.35 -4.35 -51.51
CA GLY A 419 -19.12 -3.15 -52.29
C GLY A 419 -18.39 -3.48 -53.59
N ILE A 420 -18.65 -2.69 -54.63
CA ILE A 420 -17.95 -2.79 -55.91
C ILE A 420 -16.56 -2.17 -55.78
N ALA A 421 -15.52 -2.98 -56.02
CA ALA A 421 -14.13 -2.52 -55.99
C ALA A 421 -13.89 -1.49 -57.11
N GLN A 422 -13.20 -0.41 -56.79
CA GLN A 422 -12.95 0.68 -57.73
C GLN A 422 -11.54 0.57 -58.35
N PRO A 423 -11.36 1.05 -59.60
CA PRO A 423 -10.03 1.15 -60.19
C PRO A 423 -9.08 1.93 -59.29
N THR A 424 -7.88 1.40 -59.10
CA THR A 424 -6.83 1.99 -58.25
C THR A 424 -5.54 2.00 -59.06
N ALA A 425 -4.88 3.16 -59.14
CA ALA A 425 -3.57 3.26 -59.76
C ALA A 425 -2.56 2.32 -59.09
N LYS A 426 -1.43 2.05 -59.74
CA LYS A 426 -0.38 1.21 -59.17
C LYS A 426 0.09 1.76 -57.81
N THR A 427 -0.22 1.03 -56.74
CA THR A 427 0.10 1.39 -55.36
C THR A 427 1.17 0.45 -54.82
N LEU A 428 2.27 1.01 -54.32
CA LEU A 428 3.27 0.25 -53.56
C LEU A 428 2.76 -0.03 -52.15
N MET A 429 2.96 -1.25 -51.67
CA MET A 429 2.71 -1.61 -50.28
C MET A 429 3.77 -0.95 -49.39
N LYS A 430 3.41 -0.60 -48.15
CA LYS A 430 4.32 0.07 -47.22
C LYS A 430 4.28 -0.57 -45.83
N ASP A 431 5.43 -0.69 -45.20
CA ASP A 431 5.56 -1.08 -43.80
C ASP A 431 5.28 0.10 -42.84
N TYR A 432 5.27 1.33 -43.34
CA TYR A 432 5.03 2.56 -42.56
C TYR A 432 6.00 2.73 -41.38
N LEU A 433 7.28 2.39 -41.58
CA LEU A 433 8.34 2.53 -40.58
C LEU A 433 9.44 3.49 -41.02
N ASN A 434 9.63 4.58 -40.28
CA ASN A 434 10.42 5.74 -40.70
C ASN A 434 11.78 5.89 -40.00
N ALA A 435 12.17 4.97 -39.11
CA ALA A 435 13.43 5.11 -38.38
C ALA A 435 14.65 5.18 -39.32
N PRO A 436 15.68 5.99 -38.97
CA PRO A 436 16.90 6.17 -39.74
C PRO A 436 17.71 4.89 -39.91
N ALA A 437 18.69 4.91 -40.82
CA ALA A 437 19.44 3.73 -41.26
C ALA A 437 20.25 3.03 -40.16
N HIS A 438 20.61 3.72 -39.06
CA HIS A 438 21.31 3.08 -37.94
C HIS A 438 20.40 2.16 -37.12
N VAL A 439 19.07 2.37 -37.18
CA VAL A 439 18.09 1.45 -36.60
C VAL A 439 17.87 0.30 -37.59
N GLN A 440 18.57 -0.82 -37.32
CA GLN A 440 18.44 -2.03 -38.12
C GLN A 440 17.03 -2.61 -38.01
N ARG A 441 16.46 -3.01 -39.15
CA ARG A 441 15.20 -3.78 -39.21
C ARG A 441 15.51 -5.26 -38.94
N GLY A 442 14.52 -6.00 -38.46
CA GLY A 442 14.68 -7.41 -38.14
C GLY A 442 14.79 -7.68 -36.62
N PRO A 443 14.83 -8.96 -36.22
CA PRO A 443 14.90 -9.36 -34.81
C PRO A 443 16.05 -8.69 -34.06
N PHE A 444 15.80 -8.18 -32.86
CA PHE A 444 16.81 -7.46 -32.08
C PHE A 444 17.34 -8.34 -30.93
N GLN A 445 18.66 -8.47 -30.83
CA GLN A 445 19.31 -9.13 -29.69
C GLN A 445 19.53 -8.13 -28.56
N GLN A 446 18.69 -8.20 -27.54
CA GLN A 446 18.87 -7.42 -26.31
C GLN A 446 20.11 -7.88 -25.53
N ARG A 447 20.62 -6.99 -24.67
CA ARG A 447 21.75 -7.26 -23.77
C ARG A 447 21.45 -6.79 -22.36
N VAL A 448 21.96 -7.53 -21.39
CA VAL A 448 22.13 -7.07 -20.01
C VAL A 448 23.62 -6.81 -19.76
N TYR A 449 23.93 -5.75 -19.03
CA TYR A 449 25.30 -5.37 -18.69
C TYR A 449 25.52 -5.59 -17.20
N ARG A 450 26.49 -6.44 -16.88
CA ARG A 450 26.90 -6.77 -15.50
C ARG A 450 28.03 -5.85 -15.09
N ILE A 451 27.87 -5.11 -14.00
CA ILE A 451 28.77 -4.04 -13.56
C ILE A 451 29.19 -4.28 -12.10
N GLY A 452 30.49 -4.28 -11.81
CA GLY A 452 31.04 -4.49 -10.47
C GLY A 452 32.43 -5.10 -10.53
N ALA A 453 33.28 -4.93 -9.51
CA ALA A 453 34.63 -5.50 -9.51
C ALA A 453 34.62 -7.05 -9.40
N HIS A 454 33.56 -7.60 -8.80
CA HIS A 454 33.32 -9.03 -8.68
C HIS A 454 31.99 -9.39 -9.35
N ARG A 455 32.04 -10.24 -10.38
CA ARG A 455 30.89 -10.66 -11.21
C ARG A 455 30.82 -12.20 -11.29
N ASP A 456 31.07 -12.87 -10.18
CA ASP A 456 31.07 -14.33 -10.04
C ASP A 456 29.83 -14.85 -9.28
N GLY A 457 28.87 -13.98 -8.98
CA GLY A 457 27.66 -14.31 -8.23
C GLY A 457 27.83 -14.30 -6.70
N THR A 458 29.02 -13.97 -6.18
CA THR A 458 29.25 -13.94 -4.71
C THR A 458 28.74 -12.66 -4.04
N LYS A 459 28.52 -11.59 -4.81
CA LYS A 459 28.04 -10.30 -4.33
C LYS A 459 26.53 -10.15 -4.53
N VAL A 460 25.88 -9.40 -3.65
CA VAL A 460 24.45 -9.07 -3.79
C VAL A 460 24.23 -8.32 -5.10
N GLY A 461 23.26 -8.78 -5.87
CA GLY A 461 22.89 -8.25 -7.17
C GLY A 461 21.76 -7.23 -7.10
N VAL A 462 21.88 -6.15 -7.88
CA VAL A 462 20.85 -5.13 -8.10
C VAL A 462 20.52 -5.07 -9.59
N PHE A 463 19.27 -5.32 -9.95
CA PHE A 463 18.83 -5.36 -11.35
C PHE A 463 17.97 -4.15 -11.71
N PHE A 464 18.33 -3.44 -12.77
CA PHE A 464 17.51 -2.35 -13.32
C PHE A 464 17.06 -2.70 -14.74
N THR A 465 15.74 -2.73 -14.93
CA THR A 465 15.09 -2.82 -16.24
C THR A 465 14.44 -1.49 -16.56
N CYS A 466 14.73 -0.94 -17.74
CA CYS A 466 14.22 0.36 -18.17
C CYS A 466 13.50 0.26 -19.52
N GLN A 467 12.59 1.21 -19.78
CA GLN A 467 11.87 1.36 -21.04
C GLN A 467 11.16 0.07 -21.50
N VAL A 468 10.48 -0.60 -20.57
CA VAL A 468 9.58 -1.72 -20.87
C VAL A 468 8.33 -1.22 -21.61
N HIS A 469 7.84 -0.02 -21.27
CA HIS A 469 6.91 0.70 -22.13
C HIS A 469 7.66 1.67 -23.04
N ALA A 470 7.28 1.64 -24.30
CA ALA A 470 8.01 2.31 -25.37
C ALA A 470 8.04 3.85 -25.25
N ARG A 471 6.90 4.48 -24.92
CA ARG A 471 6.73 5.95 -24.83
C ARG A 471 7.46 6.63 -23.69
N GLU A 472 8.03 5.88 -22.76
CA GLU A 472 8.61 6.37 -21.50
C GLU A 472 10.12 6.67 -21.67
N TRP A 473 10.45 7.57 -22.59
CA TRP A 473 11.80 7.71 -23.18
C TRP A 473 12.91 8.03 -22.17
N THR A 474 12.58 8.73 -21.08
CA THR A 474 13.54 9.10 -20.02
C THR A 474 14.16 7.89 -19.32
N THR A 475 13.41 6.79 -19.19
CA THR A 475 13.82 5.63 -18.39
C THR A 475 15.08 4.95 -18.95
N GLY A 476 15.17 4.80 -20.28
CA GLY A 476 16.34 4.21 -20.93
C GLY A 476 17.62 5.02 -20.66
N LEU A 477 17.53 6.35 -20.73
CA LEU A 477 18.64 7.24 -20.38
C LEU A 477 19.02 7.15 -18.91
N THR A 478 18.04 6.96 -18.02
CA THR A 478 18.27 6.81 -16.58
C THR A 478 19.18 5.61 -16.30
N CYS A 479 18.89 4.45 -16.91
CA CYS A 479 19.72 3.26 -16.81
C CYS A 479 21.14 3.46 -17.40
N VAL A 480 21.25 4.11 -18.56
CA VAL A 480 22.55 4.40 -19.20
C VAL A 480 23.40 5.33 -18.33
N GLU A 481 22.79 6.37 -17.79
CA GLU A 481 23.45 7.32 -16.87
C GLU A 481 23.93 6.65 -15.59
N THR A 482 23.12 5.76 -15.01
CA THR A 482 23.55 4.95 -13.86
C THR A 482 24.80 4.14 -14.20
N ALA A 483 24.83 3.45 -15.34
CA ALA A 483 25.99 2.67 -15.77
C ALA A 483 27.25 3.53 -15.96
N GLU A 484 27.12 4.67 -16.66
CA GLU A 484 28.21 5.61 -16.91
C GLU A 484 28.78 6.16 -15.60
N ARG A 485 27.92 6.64 -14.69
CA ARG A 485 28.34 7.16 -13.37
C ARG A 485 29.06 6.10 -12.55
N LEU A 486 28.56 4.87 -12.50
CA LEU A 486 29.17 3.80 -11.70
C LEU A 486 30.59 3.51 -12.17
N VAL A 487 30.77 3.38 -13.49
CA VAL A 487 32.02 2.92 -14.07
C VAL A 487 33.06 4.05 -14.11
N ARG A 488 32.66 5.27 -14.52
CA ARG A 488 33.60 6.40 -14.66
C ARG A 488 34.07 6.96 -13.32
N ASN A 489 33.29 6.78 -12.25
CA ASN A 489 33.66 7.25 -10.92
C ASN A 489 34.34 6.19 -10.05
N TYR A 490 34.42 4.92 -10.50
CA TYR A 490 35.02 3.83 -9.72
C TYR A 490 36.44 4.13 -9.21
N ALA A 491 37.27 4.82 -10.01
CA ALA A 491 38.65 5.13 -9.63
C ALA A 491 38.80 6.40 -8.78
N THR A 492 37.80 7.29 -8.77
CA THR A 492 37.92 8.66 -8.26
C THR A 492 36.98 8.97 -7.10
N ASP A 493 35.88 8.24 -6.95
CA ASP A 493 34.91 8.40 -5.88
C ASP A 493 34.96 7.18 -4.94
N PRO A 494 35.43 7.35 -3.68
CA PRO A 494 35.57 6.25 -2.74
C PRO A 494 34.26 5.51 -2.45
N GLN A 495 33.12 6.22 -2.48
CA GLN A 495 31.81 5.63 -2.26
C GLN A 495 31.42 4.70 -3.42
N THR A 496 31.52 5.19 -4.66
CA THR A 496 31.27 4.38 -5.87
C THR A 496 32.19 3.16 -5.91
N LYS A 497 33.47 3.33 -5.55
CA LYS A 497 34.42 2.22 -5.44
C LYS A 497 33.93 1.16 -4.44
N GLN A 498 33.57 1.59 -3.23
CA GLN A 498 33.10 0.71 -2.18
C GLN A 498 31.85 -0.08 -2.61
N LEU A 499 30.92 0.58 -3.29
CA LEU A 499 29.72 -0.07 -3.82
C LEU A 499 30.11 -1.15 -4.83
N LEU A 500 30.83 -0.81 -5.89
CA LEU A 500 31.19 -1.78 -6.95
C LEU A 500 32.16 -2.88 -6.48
N ASP A 501 32.89 -2.70 -5.39
CA ASP A 501 33.68 -3.77 -4.77
C ASP A 501 32.81 -4.80 -4.02
N ASN A 502 31.57 -4.45 -3.65
CA ASN A 502 30.73 -5.24 -2.75
C ASN A 502 29.33 -5.60 -3.28
N VAL A 503 28.90 -5.01 -4.39
CA VAL A 503 27.65 -5.33 -5.09
C VAL A 503 27.91 -5.59 -6.57
N GLU A 504 27.00 -6.33 -7.19
CA GLU A 504 26.95 -6.50 -8.65
C GLU A 504 25.68 -5.82 -9.19
N VAL A 505 25.81 -5.01 -10.23
CA VAL A 505 24.69 -4.26 -10.84
C VAL A 505 24.41 -4.81 -12.24
N PHE A 506 23.14 -5.07 -12.54
CA PHE A 506 22.67 -5.56 -13.82
C PHE A 506 21.84 -4.45 -14.47
N ILE A 507 22.23 -4.01 -15.67
CA ILE A 507 21.53 -2.95 -16.42
C ILE A 507 20.94 -3.54 -17.70
N HIS A 508 19.61 -3.51 -17.83
CA HIS A 508 18.87 -3.77 -19.06
C HIS A 508 18.14 -2.50 -19.48
N ALA A 509 18.85 -1.61 -20.18
CA ALA A 509 18.41 -0.25 -20.44
C ALA A 509 17.18 -0.11 -21.37
N ASN A 510 16.88 -1.14 -22.18
CA ASN A 510 15.72 -1.13 -23.07
C ASN A 510 15.05 -2.52 -23.07
N GLY A 511 14.02 -2.65 -22.24
CA GLY A 511 13.14 -3.81 -22.18
C GLY A 511 12.30 -4.01 -23.43
N ASN A 512 11.97 -2.93 -24.15
CA ASN A 512 11.14 -2.96 -25.37
C ASN A 512 11.79 -2.17 -26.52
N PRO A 513 12.84 -2.70 -27.17
CA PRO A 513 13.54 -2.00 -28.24
C PRO A 513 12.60 -1.72 -29.43
N ASP A 514 11.80 -2.72 -29.83
CA ASP A 514 10.91 -2.64 -31.00
C ASP A 514 9.87 -1.53 -30.85
N GLY A 515 9.15 -1.53 -29.73
CA GLY A 515 8.20 -0.49 -29.40
C GLY A 515 8.89 0.85 -29.20
N GLY A 516 10.07 0.89 -28.57
CA GLY A 516 10.84 2.10 -28.34
C GLY A 516 11.21 2.83 -29.64
N HIS A 517 11.69 2.09 -30.65
CA HIS A 517 11.91 2.63 -31.99
C HIS A 517 10.62 3.13 -32.64
N LEU A 518 9.52 2.36 -32.54
CA LEU A 518 8.21 2.77 -33.06
C LEU A 518 7.71 4.07 -32.40
N SER A 519 7.91 4.22 -31.09
CA SER A 519 7.54 5.41 -30.35
C SER A 519 8.30 6.64 -30.84
N MET A 520 9.62 6.52 -31.01
CA MET A 520 10.47 7.66 -31.38
C MET A 520 10.32 8.11 -32.83
N TYR A 521 9.99 7.21 -33.75
CA TYR A 521 10.03 7.50 -35.18
C TYR A 521 8.68 7.48 -35.90
N ASP A 522 7.64 6.87 -35.33
CA ASP A 522 6.36 6.71 -36.04
C ASP A 522 5.12 7.07 -35.20
N PHE A 523 5.07 6.63 -33.95
CA PHE A 523 3.91 6.82 -33.09
C PHE A 523 4.30 7.04 -31.63
N ALA A 524 4.52 8.29 -31.26
CA ALA A 524 4.95 8.73 -29.94
C ALA A 524 4.18 8.08 -28.77
N SER A 525 2.88 7.85 -28.90
CA SER A 525 2.07 7.26 -27.83
C SER A 525 2.16 5.73 -27.72
N GLN A 526 2.97 5.06 -28.55
CA GLN A 526 3.17 3.60 -28.47
C GLN A 526 3.65 3.21 -27.07
N ARG A 527 2.91 2.31 -26.43
CA ARG A 527 3.26 1.74 -25.12
C ARG A 527 3.85 0.33 -25.25
N ARG A 528 3.21 -0.49 -26.06
CA ARG A 528 3.42 -1.95 -26.19
C ARG A 528 4.61 -2.29 -27.08
N ASN A 529 4.98 -3.57 -27.18
CA ASN A 529 5.87 -4.04 -28.24
C ASN A 529 5.18 -4.00 -29.62
N MET A 530 5.77 -4.63 -30.65
CA MET A 530 5.24 -4.59 -32.02
C MET A 530 4.56 -5.89 -32.49
N THR A 531 4.45 -6.92 -31.63
CA THR A 531 3.88 -8.22 -32.03
C THR A 531 2.37 -8.10 -32.24
N ASN A 532 1.89 -8.47 -33.43
CA ASN A 532 0.48 -8.40 -33.77
C ASN A 532 -0.24 -9.74 -33.55
N TYR A 533 -1.11 -9.80 -32.54
CA TYR A 533 -2.03 -10.91 -32.28
C TYR A 533 -3.50 -10.61 -32.65
N CYS A 534 -3.75 -9.47 -33.29
CA CYS A 534 -5.09 -9.07 -33.68
C CYS A 534 -5.60 -9.81 -34.90
N ALA A 535 -6.92 -10.03 -34.93
CA ALA A 535 -7.60 -10.64 -36.07
C ALA A 535 -7.55 -9.77 -37.33
N TYR A 536 -7.43 -8.44 -37.16
CA TYR A 536 -7.27 -7.52 -38.27
C TYR A 536 -5.82 -7.05 -38.40
N ASN A 537 -5.36 -7.00 -39.65
CA ASN A 537 -4.01 -6.59 -40.04
C ASN A 537 -4.12 -5.58 -41.18
N ASP A 538 -4.38 -4.31 -40.86
CA ASP A 538 -4.65 -3.27 -41.87
C ASP A 538 -3.93 -1.95 -41.55
N PRO A 539 -3.67 -1.10 -42.55
CA PRO A 539 -2.95 0.16 -42.34
C PRO A 539 -3.58 1.09 -41.30
N LEU A 540 -4.91 1.12 -41.13
CA LEU A 540 -5.57 2.02 -40.17
C LEU A 540 -5.48 1.53 -38.71
N GLY A 541 -5.11 0.27 -38.49
CA GLY A 541 -4.86 -0.32 -37.17
C GLY A 541 -3.38 -0.44 -36.81
N ARG A 542 -2.47 0.05 -37.66
CA ARG A 542 -1.03 -0.31 -37.63
C ARG A 542 -0.26 0.05 -36.35
N ASN A 543 -0.79 0.96 -35.53
CA ASN A 543 -0.20 1.32 -34.23
C ASN A 543 -1.11 0.93 -33.03
N GLN A 544 -2.11 0.07 -33.25
CA GLN A 544 -3.05 -0.36 -32.21
C GLN A 544 -2.71 -1.72 -31.61
N TRP A 545 -1.89 -2.53 -32.28
CA TRP A 545 -1.46 -3.84 -31.79
C TRP A 545 -0.13 -3.78 -31.04
N GLY A 546 0.22 -4.91 -30.42
CA GLY A 546 1.36 -5.08 -29.52
C GLY A 546 0.89 -5.68 -28.20
N VAL A 547 1.83 -6.19 -27.40
CA VAL A 547 1.59 -6.67 -26.03
C VAL A 547 2.16 -5.67 -25.02
N ASP A 548 1.40 -5.42 -23.94
CA ASP A 548 1.93 -4.72 -22.77
C ASP A 548 2.82 -5.70 -22.01
N LEU A 549 4.13 -5.51 -22.13
CA LEU A 549 5.12 -6.38 -21.51
C LEU A 549 5.00 -6.41 -19.99
N ASN A 550 4.51 -5.34 -19.34
CA ASN A 550 4.29 -5.29 -17.90
C ASN A 550 2.88 -5.76 -17.49
N ARG A 551 2.22 -6.52 -18.39
CA ARG A 551 1.01 -7.34 -18.15
C ARG A 551 1.18 -8.79 -18.60
N ASN A 552 2.39 -9.16 -19.03
CA ASN A 552 2.71 -10.45 -19.66
C ASN A 552 3.49 -11.39 -18.71
N TYR A 553 3.74 -11.03 -17.46
CA TYR A 553 4.46 -11.89 -16.49
C TYR A 553 3.57 -12.98 -15.89
N THR A 554 4.16 -13.90 -15.10
CA THR A 554 3.55 -15.18 -14.71
C THR A 554 2.87 -15.20 -13.35
N GLU A 555 3.01 -14.15 -12.53
CA GLU A 555 2.42 -14.12 -11.18
C GLU A 555 1.25 -13.13 -11.12
N TYR A 556 0.13 -13.57 -10.55
CA TYR A 556 -1.09 -12.78 -10.38
C TYR A 556 -1.54 -12.13 -11.68
N SER A 557 -1.44 -12.89 -12.77
CA SER A 557 -1.76 -12.46 -14.11
C SER A 557 -3.26 -12.61 -14.40
N ARG A 558 -3.73 -12.07 -15.52
CA ARG A 558 -5.10 -12.32 -16.01
C ARG A 558 -5.38 -13.82 -16.25
N PHE A 559 -4.34 -14.64 -16.41
CA PHE A 559 -4.46 -16.08 -16.64
C PHE A 559 -4.57 -16.89 -15.34
N ASP A 560 -4.18 -16.30 -14.19
CA ASP A 560 -4.27 -16.93 -12.86
C ASP A 560 -5.62 -16.73 -12.16
N GLY A 561 -6.50 -15.93 -12.75
CA GLY A 561 -7.79 -15.58 -12.15
C GLY A 561 -8.31 -14.23 -12.63
N PRO A 562 -9.40 -13.74 -12.03
CA PRO A 562 -10.03 -12.47 -12.40
C PRO A 562 -9.27 -11.25 -11.83
N TRP A 563 -7.94 -11.27 -11.88
CA TRP A 563 -7.09 -10.16 -11.44
C TRP A 563 -7.29 -8.95 -12.35
N VAL A 564 -7.52 -7.77 -11.74
CA VAL A 564 -7.85 -6.53 -12.44
C VAL A 564 -6.59 -5.87 -13.02
N GLY A 565 -6.75 -5.06 -14.06
CA GLY A 565 -5.66 -4.19 -14.55
C GLY A 565 -4.99 -4.64 -15.83
N ALA A 566 -5.46 -5.73 -16.43
CA ALA A 566 -4.95 -6.26 -17.69
C ALA A 566 -6.09 -6.66 -18.64
N SER A 567 -5.83 -6.64 -19.96
CA SER A 567 -6.85 -6.87 -20.98
C SER A 567 -6.55 -8.10 -21.85
N GLY A 568 -7.61 -8.76 -22.30
CA GLY A 568 -7.55 -9.78 -23.37
C GLY A 568 -7.82 -9.22 -24.77
N ASP A 569 -8.17 -7.93 -24.88
CA ASP A 569 -8.33 -7.25 -26.16
C ASP A 569 -6.95 -6.86 -26.71
N CYS A 570 -6.60 -7.39 -27.88
CA CYS A 570 -5.31 -7.19 -28.54
C CYS A 570 -5.01 -5.71 -28.91
N THR A 571 -6.00 -4.83 -28.77
CA THR A 571 -5.89 -3.39 -29.10
C THR A 571 -5.85 -2.49 -27.86
N ALA A 572 -6.09 -3.06 -26.68
CA ALA A 572 -5.99 -2.34 -25.42
C ALA A 572 -4.53 -2.05 -25.06
N ASP A 573 -4.25 -0.86 -24.52
CA ASP A 573 -2.90 -0.47 -24.09
C ASP A 573 -2.34 -1.41 -23.01
N SER A 574 -3.21 -2.14 -22.32
CA SER A 574 -2.93 -3.13 -21.28
C SER A 574 -3.10 -4.59 -21.74
N TYR A 575 -3.03 -4.89 -23.04
CA TYR A 575 -3.16 -6.25 -23.56
C TYR A 575 -2.06 -7.18 -23.02
N SER A 576 -2.46 -8.27 -22.33
CA SER A 576 -1.54 -9.24 -21.71
C SER A 576 -0.86 -10.19 -22.69
N GLY A 577 -1.18 -10.15 -23.98
CA GLY A 577 -0.76 -11.17 -24.93
C GLY A 577 -1.67 -12.41 -24.94
N PRO A 578 -1.36 -13.41 -25.77
CA PRO A 578 -2.14 -14.65 -25.86
C PRO A 578 -1.96 -15.60 -24.66
N GLY A 579 -0.92 -15.38 -23.84
CA GLY A 579 -0.58 -16.22 -22.68
C GLY A 579 0.55 -15.57 -21.87
N GLU A 580 0.80 -16.10 -20.68
CA GLU A 580 1.90 -15.65 -19.82
C GLU A 580 3.25 -15.90 -20.48
N ALA A 581 4.16 -14.96 -20.28
CA ALA A 581 5.49 -14.91 -20.86
C ALA A 581 5.44 -15.27 -22.36
N SER A 582 4.47 -14.76 -23.11
CA SER A 582 4.39 -15.00 -24.55
C SER A 582 5.51 -14.28 -25.29
N GLU A 583 5.89 -13.09 -24.80
CA GLU A 583 6.80 -12.20 -25.51
C GLU A 583 8.29 -12.49 -25.19
N PRO A 584 9.16 -12.48 -26.20
CA PRO A 584 10.60 -12.72 -26.01
C PRO A 584 11.25 -11.70 -25.06
N GLU A 585 10.77 -10.46 -25.04
CA GLU A 585 11.25 -9.42 -24.14
C GLU A 585 10.97 -9.75 -22.66
N THR A 586 9.75 -10.20 -22.34
CA THR A 586 9.37 -10.64 -21.00
C THR A 586 10.16 -11.88 -20.58
N LYS A 587 10.35 -12.84 -21.49
CA LYS A 587 11.19 -14.02 -21.23
C LYS A 587 12.64 -13.65 -20.92
N ASN A 588 13.18 -12.61 -21.55
CA ASN A 588 14.54 -12.16 -21.29
C ASN A 588 14.70 -11.57 -19.89
N ASP A 589 13.75 -10.75 -19.42
CA ASP A 589 13.76 -10.23 -18.04
C ASP A 589 13.70 -11.37 -17.02
N MET A 590 12.76 -12.31 -17.20
CA MET A 590 12.64 -13.50 -16.37
C MET A 590 13.92 -14.36 -16.41
N TRP A 591 14.54 -14.53 -17.58
CA TRP A 591 15.79 -15.26 -17.73
C TRP A 591 16.94 -14.63 -16.95
N ILE A 592 17.02 -13.29 -16.88
CA ILE A 592 18.03 -12.60 -16.06
C ILE A 592 17.81 -12.95 -14.59
N ALA A 593 16.58 -12.80 -14.08
CA ALA A 593 16.24 -13.14 -12.70
C ALA A 593 16.47 -14.62 -12.36
N ASP A 594 16.25 -15.52 -13.33
CA ASP A 594 16.51 -16.96 -13.19
C ASP A 594 17.98 -17.33 -13.22
N THR A 595 18.76 -16.66 -14.06
CA THR A 595 20.17 -16.99 -14.31
C THR A 595 21.08 -16.48 -13.20
N TYR A 596 20.72 -15.35 -12.57
CA TYR A 596 21.55 -14.67 -11.57
C TYR A 596 20.85 -14.65 -10.20
N PRO A 597 20.90 -15.76 -9.44
CA PRO A 597 20.20 -15.89 -8.14
C PRO A 597 20.74 -14.96 -7.05
N ASN A 598 21.90 -14.33 -7.28
CA ASN A 598 22.46 -13.31 -6.42
C ASN A 598 21.71 -11.97 -6.52
N ILE A 599 20.88 -11.75 -7.54
CA ILE A 599 19.94 -10.61 -7.58
C ILE A 599 19.00 -10.72 -6.37
N LYS A 600 19.05 -9.70 -5.51
CA LYS A 600 18.16 -9.54 -4.35
C LYS A 600 17.36 -8.26 -4.39
N PHE A 601 17.78 -7.32 -5.22
CA PHE A 601 17.09 -6.05 -5.45
C PHE A 601 16.82 -5.94 -6.94
N ALA A 602 15.61 -5.52 -7.32
CA ALA A 602 15.30 -5.22 -8.71
C ALA A 602 14.43 -3.98 -8.81
N SER A 603 14.60 -3.20 -9.87
CA SER A 603 13.68 -2.14 -10.20
C SER A 603 13.33 -2.14 -11.68
N ASN A 604 12.02 -2.10 -11.94
CA ASN A 604 11.49 -1.80 -13.25
C ASN A 604 11.10 -0.31 -13.30
N MET A 605 11.75 0.44 -14.20
CA MET A 605 11.62 1.88 -14.31
C MET A 605 10.70 2.28 -15.47
N HIS A 606 9.70 3.07 -15.12
CA HIS A 606 8.63 3.59 -15.94
C HIS A 606 8.57 5.12 -15.91
N SER A 607 7.68 5.73 -16.70
CA SER A 607 7.24 7.10 -16.51
C SER A 607 5.74 7.25 -16.83
N PHE A 608 4.99 8.15 -16.20
CA PHE A 608 5.42 9.26 -15.35
C PHE A 608 4.59 9.35 -14.07
N GLY A 609 4.98 10.29 -13.21
CA GLY A 609 4.18 10.73 -12.07
C GLY A 609 4.94 10.69 -10.75
N GLY A 610 6.19 10.24 -10.71
CA GLY A 610 6.92 10.21 -9.44
C GLY A 610 6.27 9.28 -8.43
N TYR A 611 6.19 8.00 -8.79
CA TYR A 611 5.73 6.92 -7.91
C TYR A 611 6.91 6.04 -7.54
N PHE A 612 6.90 5.56 -6.29
CA PHE A 612 7.87 4.62 -5.77
C PHE A 612 7.13 3.47 -5.08
N MET A 613 7.15 2.30 -5.71
CA MET A 613 6.15 1.28 -5.45
C MET A 613 6.75 -0.11 -5.27
N TRP A 614 6.03 -1.02 -4.63
CA TRP A 614 6.38 -2.43 -4.47
C TRP A 614 5.13 -3.32 -4.47
N SER A 615 5.30 -4.63 -4.46
CA SER A 615 4.18 -5.58 -4.39
C SER A 615 3.38 -5.45 -3.08
N PRO A 616 2.06 -5.70 -3.08
CA PRO A 616 1.25 -6.28 -4.16
C PRO A 616 0.93 -5.30 -5.29
N GLY A 617 0.95 -5.82 -6.53
CA GLY A 617 0.56 -5.13 -7.76
C GLY A 617 -0.88 -5.33 -8.17
N ALA A 618 -1.50 -6.46 -7.83
CA ALA A 618 -2.82 -6.82 -8.32
C ALA A 618 -3.88 -6.96 -7.21
N TYR A 619 -5.15 -6.73 -7.56
CA TYR A 619 -6.31 -7.12 -6.74
C TYR A 619 -7.46 -7.66 -7.58
N LEU A 620 -8.39 -8.33 -6.90
CA LEU A 620 -9.67 -8.79 -7.45
C LEU A 620 -10.73 -7.69 -7.35
N ASP A 621 -11.65 -7.65 -8.31
CA ASP A 621 -12.91 -6.91 -8.20
C ASP A 621 -13.99 -7.79 -7.54
N ASP A 622 -13.84 -8.01 -6.23
CA ASP A 622 -14.71 -8.88 -5.42
C ASP A 622 -15.58 -8.09 -4.42
N GLY A 623 -15.68 -6.77 -4.61
CA GLY A 623 -16.32 -5.82 -3.68
C GLY A 623 -15.56 -5.60 -2.38
N LYS A 624 -14.37 -6.22 -2.21
CA LYS A 624 -13.50 -6.07 -1.03
C LYS A 624 -12.08 -5.66 -1.40
N ARG A 625 -11.74 -5.65 -2.70
CA ARG A 625 -10.42 -5.35 -3.23
C ARG A 625 -9.36 -6.28 -2.64
N THR A 626 -9.62 -7.59 -2.68
CA THR A 626 -8.65 -8.58 -2.19
C THR A 626 -7.39 -8.52 -3.05
N THR A 627 -6.28 -8.06 -2.47
CA THR A 627 -4.98 -7.94 -3.16
C THR A 627 -4.31 -9.30 -3.31
N SER A 628 -3.30 -9.39 -4.19
CA SER A 628 -2.27 -10.42 -4.07
C SER A 628 -1.63 -10.33 -2.67
N PRO A 629 -1.03 -11.42 -2.15
CA PRO A 629 -0.62 -11.49 -0.74
C PRO A 629 0.29 -10.33 -0.34
N ALA A 630 -0.19 -9.50 0.57
CA ALA A 630 0.58 -8.37 1.05
C ALA A 630 1.83 -8.85 1.81
N PRO A 631 2.98 -8.17 1.66
CA PRO A 631 4.12 -8.39 2.53
C PRO A 631 3.73 -8.22 4.00
N ASN A 632 4.37 -9.00 4.87
CA ASN A 632 4.27 -8.75 6.31
C ASN A 632 4.69 -7.30 6.62
N ILE A 633 4.06 -6.67 7.62
CA ILE A 633 4.35 -5.27 7.99
C ILE A 633 5.84 -5.00 8.28
N GLY A 634 6.57 -5.99 8.80
CA GLY A 634 8.02 -5.90 9.00
C GLY A 634 8.79 -5.85 7.68
N VAL A 635 8.34 -6.60 6.67
CA VAL A 635 8.89 -6.54 5.30
C VAL A 635 8.50 -5.23 4.62
N GLU A 636 7.25 -4.78 4.76
CA GLU A 636 6.80 -3.49 4.24
C GLU A 636 7.62 -2.33 4.84
N LYS A 637 7.89 -2.38 6.14
CA LYS A 637 8.78 -1.42 6.81
C LYS A 637 10.19 -1.45 6.24
N TYR A 638 10.68 -2.60 5.79
CA TYR A 638 11.97 -2.68 5.10
C TYR A 638 11.93 -1.98 3.73
N PHE A 639 10.84 -2.12 2.96
CA PHE A 639 10.67 -1.38 1.71
C PHE A 639 10.80 0.13 1.92
N PHE A 640 10.20 0.67 2.99
CA PHE A 640 10.39 2.06 3.40
C PHE A 640 11.83 2.37 3.85
N GLN A 641 12.43 1.52 4.70
CA GLN A 641 13.79 1.70 5.21
C GLN A 641 14.83 1.78 4.07
N ALA A 642 14.77 0.85 3.12
CA ALA A 642 15.62 0.86 1.93
C ALA A 642 15.25 2.04 0.99
N GLY A 643 13.97 2.41 0.95
CA GLY A 643 13.44 3.55 0.21
C GLY A 643 14.03 4.90 0.60
N GLU A 644 14.37 5.12 1.87
CA GLU A 644 14.89 6.41 2.37
C GLU A 644 16.12 6.89 1.61
N LYS A 645 17.08 5.99 1.32
CA LYS A 645 18.27 6.33 0.53
C LYS A 645 17.91 6.68 -0.90
N ILE A 646 17.00 5.91 -1.51
CA ILE A 646 16.60 6.11 -2.90
C ILE A 646 15.92 7.46 -3.08
N LEU A 647 14.91 7.74 -2.25
CA LEU A 647 14.16 8.99 -2.27
C LEU A 647 15.04 10.19 -1.89
N GLY A 648 15.96 10.00 -0.94
CA GLY A 648 16.98 10.98 -0.59
C GLY A 648 17.86 11.36 -1.78
N ARG A 649 18.41 10.37 -2.51
CA ARG A 649 19.24 10.64 -3.70
C ARG A 649 18.47 11.31 -4.84
N ILE A 650 17.20 10.97 -5.05
CA ILE A 650 16.34 11.68 -6.03
C ILE A 650 16.23 13.17 -5.65
N LYS A 651 16.00 13.44 -4.36
CA LYS A 651 15.85 14.80 -3.84
C LYS A 651 17.13 15.64 -3.99
N GLU A 652 18.30 15.05 -3.87
CA GLU A 652 19.58 15.77 -3.93
C GLU A 652 19.82 16.50 -5.27
N HIS A 653 19.29 16.00 -6.38
CA HIS A 653 19.59 16.58 -7.69
C HIS A 653 19.04 18.00 -7.86
N ARG A 654 17.76 18.19 -7.55
CA ARG A 654 17.05 19.48 -7.74
C ARG A 654 15.92 19.73 -6.73
N GLY A 655 15.95 19.03 -5.59
CA GLY A 655 14.95 19.15 -4.54
C GLY A 655 13.64 18.42 -4.85
N THR A 656 13.59 17.52 -5.83
CA THR A 656 12.39 16.74 -6.19
C THR A 656 12.02 15.79 -5.07
N VAL A 657 10.76 15.79 -4.65
CA VAL A 657 10.27 14.86 -3.62
C VAL A 657 9.22 13.95 -4.23
N ILE A 658 9.49 12.65 -4.21
CA ILE A 658 8.44 11.64 -4.37
C ILE A 658 7.57 11.71 -3.12
N THR A 659 6.30 12.08 -3.30
CA THR A 659 5.44 12.38 -2.16
C THR A 659 5.09 11.10 -1.38
N PRO A 660 4.83 11.21 -0.07
CA PRO A 660 4.28 10.11 0.73
C PRO A 660 3.05 9.43 0.08
N ALA A 661 2.18 10.22 -0.56
CA ALA A 661 0.98 9.76 -1.24
C ALA A 661 1.24 8.84 -2.45
N ARG A 662 2.44 8.95 -3.05
CA ARG A 662 2.87 8.17 -4.22
C ARG A 662 3.92 7.12 -3.84
N THR A 663 4.00 6.77 -2.55
CA THR A 663 4.95 5.78 -2.03
C THR A 663 4.24 4.70 -1.22
N GLY A 664 4.32 3.45 -1.68
CA GLY A 664 3.58 2.32 -1.09
C GLY A 664 3.41 1.14 -2.04
N PRO A 665 2.63 0.11 -1.66
CA PRO A 665 2.23 -0.94 -2.57
C PRO A 665 1.62 -0.40 -3.88
N ILE A 666 1.98 -0.98 -5.02
CA ILE A 666 1.49 -0.60 -6.36
C ILE A 666 -0.04 -0.51 -6.36
N ALA A 667 -0.70 -1.56 -5.87
CA ALA A 667 -2.15 -1.61 -5.76
C ALA A 667 -2.72 -0.35 -5.09
N ASP A 668 -2.08 0.12 -4.01
CA ASP A 668 -2.63 1.15 -3.10
C ASP A 668 -2.28 2.58 -3.48
N VAL A 669 -1.22 2.81 -4.28
CA VAL A 669 -0.79 4.17 -4.65
C VAL A 669 -1.07 4.51 -6.10
N ILE A 670 -1.25 3.52 -6.98
CA ILE A 670 -1.59 3.75 -8.39
C ILE A 670 -2.95 3.10 -8.74
N TYR A 671 -2.97 1.80 -9.02
CA TYR A 671 -4.11 0.95 -9.40
C TYR A 671 -3.64 -0.50 -9.61
N SER A 672 -4.56 -1.47 -9.75
CA SER A 672 -4.22 -2.87 -10.03
C SER A 672 -3.47 -3.04 -11.35
N GLY A 673 -2.36 -3.76 -11.35
CA GLY A 673 -1.58 -4.13 -12.53
C GLY A 673 -1.29 -5.63 -12.57
N ALA A 674 -2.28 -6.45 -12.93
CA ALA A 674 -2.11 -7.90 -13.06
C ALA A 674 -1.00 -8.30 -14.05
N GLY A 675 -0.16 -9.27 -13.66
CA GLY A 675 0.94 -9.77 -14.49
C GLY A 675 2.10 -8.80 -14.65
N SER A 676 2.47 -8.08 -13.58
CA SER A 676 3.60 -7.15 -13.56
C SER A 676 4.92 -7.81 -13.17
N SER A 677 6.03 -7.24 -13.65
CA SER A 677 7.40 -7.64 -13.28
C SER A 677 7.68 -7.59 -11.77
N ALA A 678 7.14 -6.58 -11.07
CA ALA A 678 7.37 -6.43 -9.62
C ALA A 678 6.78 -7.59 -8.84
N ASP A 679 5.56 -7.99 -9.17
CA ASP A 679 4.91 -9.17 -8.57
C ASP A 679 5.66 -10.46 -8.96
N ASP A 680 6.05 -10.62 -10.22
CA ASP A 680 6.82 -11.80 -10.65
C ASP A 680 8.14 -11.94 -9.88
N HIS A 681 8.93 -10.88 -9.80
CA HIS A 681 10.21 -10.88 -9.08
C HIS A 681 10.01 -11.13 -7.58
N TRP A 682 9.00 -10.53 -6.96
CA TRP A 682 8.72 -10.71 -5.54
C TRP A 682 8.24 -12.12 -5.22
N TYR A 683 7.16 -12.59 -5.85
CA TYR A 683 6.51 -13.84 -5.47
C TYR A 683 7.26 -15.08 -5.97
N ARG A 684 7.85 -15.03 -7.16
CA ARG A 684 8.58 -16.18 -7.75
C ARG A 684 10.00 -16.31 -7.21
N LYS A 685 10.63 -15.19 -6.82
CA LYS A 685 12.08 -15.15 -6.49
C LYS A 685 12.44 -14.57 -5.12
N GLY A 686 11.50 -13.94 -4.42
CA GLY A 686 11.80 -13.21 -3.18
C GLY A 686 12.75 -12.05 -3.40
N ILE A 687 12.75 -11.46 -4.61
CA ILE A 687 13.56 -10.28 -4.93
C ILE A 687 12.82 -9.06 -4.39
N ILE A 688 13.55 -8.20 -3.68
CA ILE A 688 13.05 -6.91 -3.17
C ILE A 688 12.90 -5.98 -4.38
N GLY A 689 11.71 -6.07 -4.99
CA GLY A 689 11.36 -5.42 -6.25
C GLY A 689 10.69 -4.07 -6.04
N TYR A 690 11.13 -3.06 -6.78
CA TYR A 690 10.53 -1.73 -6.82
C TYR A 690 10.05 -1.33 -8.22
N GLY A 691 8.87 -0.74 -8.31
CA GLY A 691 8.42 0.01 -9.50
C GLY A 691 8.70 1.50 -9.33
N PHE A 692 9.42 2.11 -10.27
CA PHE A 692 9.58 3.57 -10.33
C PHE A 692 8.76 4.13 -11.47
N GLU A 693 8.00 5.19 -11.20
CA GLU A 693 7.52 6.09 -12.24
C GLU A 693 8.35 7.38 -12.16
N THR A 694 9.21 7.64 -13.15
CA THR A 694 10.00 8.87 -13.18
C THR A 694 9.11 10.10 -13.37
N GLY A 695 9.68 11.30 -13.30
CA GLY A 695 8.92 12.53 -13.60
C GLY A 695 7.81 12.83 -12.61
N ALA A 696 8.20 13.09 -11.35
CA ALA A 696 7.28 13.63 -10.36
C ALA A 696 6.67 14.95 -10.82
N ASP A 697 5.37 15.13 -10.58
CA ASP A 697 4.68 16.37 -10.95
C ASP A 697 5.34 17.57 -10.27
N ARG A 698 5.56 18.63 -11.05
CA ARG A 698 6.33 19.79 -10.57
C ARG A 698 5.42 20.72 -9.81
N PHE A 699 5.71 20.95 -8.52
CA PHE A 699 5.06 22.01 -7.76
C PHE A 699 5.34 23.37 -8.39
N ILE A 700 4.29 24.17 -8.59
CA ILE A 700 4.38 25.47 -9.30
C ILE A 700 4.20 26.69 -8.41
N SER A 701 3.68 26.54 -7.19
CA SER A 701 3.48 27.66 -6.28
C SER A 701 4.56 27.70 -5.20
N THR A 702 5.27 28.81 -5.11
CA THR A 702 6.20 29.14 -4.01
C THR A 702 5.57 30.07 -2.98
N GLU A 703 4.28 30.43 -3.11
CA GLU A 703 3.64 31.46 -2.30
C GLU A 703 2.32 31.02 -1.63
N GLU A 704 1.46 30.23 -2.26
CA GLU A 704 0.08 30.01 -1.75
C GLU A 704 -0.47 28.58 -1.82
N GLY A 705 0.14 27.62 -2.53
CA GLY A 705 -0.57 26.34 -2.79
C GLY A 705 0.25 25.08 -3.01
N THR A 706 -0.49 23.98 -3.14
CA THR A 706 -0.01 22.62 -3.46
C THR A 706 -0.15 22.30 -4.96
N ALA A 707 -0.45 23.30 -5.79
CA ALA A 707 -0.65 23.14 -7.22
C ALA A 707 0.60 22.59 -7.91
N GLN A 708 0.38 21.66 -8.84
CA GLN A 708 1.41 20.95 -9.59
C GLN A 708 1.13 20.99 -11.09
N ILE A 709 2.17 20.84 -11.91
CA ILE A 709 2.08 20.56 -13.34
C ILE A 709 2.59 19.16 -13.64
N GLN A 710 1.84 18.44 -14.46
CA GLN A 710 2.21 17.10 -14.89
C GLN A 710 3.38 17.14 -15.88
N THR A 711 4.32 16.23 -15.73
CA THR A 711 5.53 16.20 -16.58
C THR A 711 5.33 15.42 -17.88
N GLY A 712 4.52 14.35 -17.84
CA GLY A 712 4.17 13.53 -19.01
C GLY A 712 5.25 12.51 -19.42
N PHE A 713 4.97 11.77 -20.49
CA PHE A 713 5.84 10.67 -20.96
C PHE A 713 7.11 11.16 -21.69
N GLN A 714 7.00 12.29 -22.41
CA GLN A 714 8.05 12.85 -23.28
C GLN A 714 8.27 14.34 -23.00
N PRO A 715 8.64 14.69 -21.75
CA PRO A 715 8.91 16.08 -21.40
C PRO A 715 10.04 16.66 -22.27
N PRO A 716 10.10 17.99 -22.44
CA PRO A 716 11.16 18.64 -23.21
C PRO A 716 12.55 18.25 -22.73
N PHE A 717 13.43 17.85 -23.65
CA PHE A 717 14.84 17.59 -23.33
C PHE A 717 15.69 18.86 -23.31
N GLY A 718 15.21 19.91 -23.97
CA GLY A 718 15.82 21.23 -24.06
C GLY A 718 14.77 22.30 -23.78
N ALA A 719 14.76 23.38 -24.56
CA ALA A 719 13.69 24.37 -24.52
C ALA A 719 12.32 23.71 -24.76
N ALA A 720 11.29 24.15 -24.03
CA ALA A 720 9.92 23.73 -24.27
C ALA A 720 9.43 24.27 -25.63
N THR A 721 8.91 23.38 -26.47
CA THR A 721 8.37 23.70 -27.80
C THR A 721 7.03 23.00 -28.01
N GLY A 722 6.24 23.42 -29.00
CA GLY A 722 5.06 22.66 -29.44
C GLY A 722 3.92 22.54 -28.41
N GLY A 723 3.74 23.56 -27.57
CA GLY A 723 2.67 23.60 -26.56
C GLY A 723 3.04 23.04 -25.19
N ALA A 724 4.26 22.52 -25.01
CA ALA A 724 4.76 22.13 -23.70
C ALA A 724 4.91 23.35 -22.75
N ASP A 725 4.64 23.14 -21.46
CA ASP A 725 4.78 24.18 -20.44
C ASP A 725 6.24 24.66 -20.37
N PRO A 726 6.52 25.98 -20.48
CA PRO A 726 7.88 26.53 -20.42
C PRO A 726 8.65 26.17 -19.15
N ARG A 727 7.96 25.91 -18.04
CA ARG A 727 8.57 25.50 -16.76
C ARG A 727 9.11 24.09 -16.77
N LEU A 728 8.81 23.30 -17.81
CA LEU A 728 9.33 21.95 -18.03
C LEU A 728 10.53 21.93 -19.00
N ALA A 729 11.18 23.07 -19.25
CA ALA A 729 12.42 23.09 -20.01
C ALA A 729 13.48 22.18 -19.36
N ASN A 730 14.14 21.36 -20.17
CA ASN A 730 15.09 20.32 -19.75
C ASN A 730 14.52 19.20 -18.85
N GLU A 731 13.21 19.15 -18.64
CA GLU A 731 12.60 18.19 -17.72
C GLU A 731 12.95 16.74 -18.06
N GLY A 732 13.02 16.36 -19.35
CA GLY A 732 13.46 15.01 -19.74
C GLY A 732 14.90 14.68 -19.36
N ARG A 733 15.80 15.67 -19.41
CA ARG A 733 17.19 15.52 -18.95
C ARG A 733 17.24 15.40 -17.43
N ASP A 734 16.58 16.32 -16.74
CA ASP A 734 16.63 16.42 -15.28
C ASP A 734 16.00 15.20 -14.60
N GLN A 735 14.93 14.65 -15.18
CA GLN A 735 14.35 13.38 -14.73
C GLN A 735 15.33 12.21 -14.86
N ALA A 736 16.00 12.06 -16.01
CA ALA A 736 16.98 11.00 -16.17
C ALA A 736 18.13 11.14 -15.16
N MET A 737 18.54 12.38 -14.87
CA MET A 737 19.60 12.66 -13.90
C MET A 737 19.21 12.38 -12.45
N GLU A 738 18.02 12.79 -12.02
CA GLU A 738 17.56 12.64 -10.63
C GLU A 738 17.22 11.18 -10.31
N PHE A 739 16.61 10.45 -11.24
CA PHE A 739 16.30 9.04 -11.03
C PHE A 739 17.54 8.14 -11.20
N ALA A 740 18.56 8.58 -11.95
CA ALA A 740 19.85 7.90 -11.93
C ALA A 740 20.51 8.02 -10.55
N SER A 741 20.35 9.16 -9.86
CA SER A 741 20.73 9.27 -8.45
C SER A 741 19.91 8.33 -7.56
N GLY A 742 18.60 8.20 -7.81
CA GLY A 742 17.77 7.20 -7.13
C GLY A 742 18.29 5.77 -7.25
N ASN A 743 18.71 5.35 -8.45
CA ASN A 743 19.33 4.04 -8.68
C ASN A 743 20.61 3.85 -7.83
N PHE A 744 21.43 4.90 -7.65
CA PHE A 744 22.56 4.85 -6.71
C PHE A 744 22.11 4.60 -5.28
N GLY A 745 21.04 5.27 -4.82
CA GLY A 745 20.47 5.03 -3.49
C GLY A 745 20.01 3.58 -3.29
N MET A 746 19.52 2.93 -4.35
CA MET A 746 19.13 1.52 -4.30
C MET A 746 20.35 0.59 -4.22
N ILE A 747 21.43 0.93 -4.91
CA ILE A 747 22.71 0.22 -4.81
C ILE A 747 23.29 0.36 -3.40
N GLU A 748 23.15 1.53 -2.77
CA GLU A 748 23.53 1.75 -1.37
C GLU A 748 22.66 0.95 -0.38
N ALA A 749 21.36 0.80 -0.64
CA ALA A 749 20.49 -0.06 0.17
C ALA A 749 20.87 -1.54 0.04
N ALA A 750 21.20 -1.98 -1.18
CA ALA A 750 21.67 -3.34 -1.43
C ALA A 750 23.04 -3.61 -0.78
N TYR A 751 23.91 -2.61 -0.72
CA TYR A 751 25.17 -2.68 0.00
C TYR A 751 24.96 -2.84 1.51
N ASP A 752 24.06 -2.06 2.11
CA ASP A 752 23.71 -2.22 3.55
C ASP A 752 23.17 -3.63 3.82
N TYR A 753 22.25 -4.12 2.98
CA TYR A 753 21.74 -5.49 3.05
C TYR A 753 22.85 -6.56 2.90
N ALA A 754 23.87 -6.29 2.09
CA ALA A 754 24.97 -7.21 1.89
C ALA A 754 25.85 -7.32 3.15
N LEU A 755 26.01 -6.23 3.88
CA LEU A 755 26.85 -6.16 5.08
C LEU A 755 26.10 -6.47 6.38
N ASP A 756 24.78 -6.47 6.34
CA ASP A 756 23.99 -6.74 7.52
C ASP A 756 24.20 -8.19 8.03
N THR A 757 24.61 -8.25 9.28
CA THR A 757 24.89 -9.47 10.06
C THR A 757 24.35 -9.32 11.49
N THR A 758 23.65 -8.23 11.79
CA THR A 758 23.20 -7.89 13.14
C THR A 758 21.77 -8.36 13.32
N ALA A 759 21.47 -9.00 14.44
CA ALA A 759 20.09 -9.39 14.72
C ALA A 759 19.24 -8.16 15.10
N PRO A 760 17.98 -8.07 14.64
CA PRO A 760 17.11 -6.93 14.89
C PRO A 760 16.73 -6.80 16.38
N LYS A 761 16.53 -5.57 16.85
CA LYS A 761 16.04 -5.28 18.20
C LYS A 761 14.59 -4.83 18.17
N THR A 762 13.80 -5.50 18.98
CA THR A 762 12.37 -5.23 19.13
C THR A 762 11.99 -5.13 20.60
N SER A 763 10.90 -4.44 20.88
CA SER A 763 10.27 -4.39 22.20
C SER A 763 8.77 -4.59 22.10
N ILE A 764 8.11 -4.73 23.24
CA ILE A 764 6.66 -4.75 23.38
C ILE A 764 6.22 -3.49 24.12
N GLU A 765 5.14 -2.87 23.66
CA GLU A 765 4.46 -1.76 24.31
C GLU A 765 3.04 -2.21 24.64
N TYR A 766 2.61 -2.01 25.88
CA TYR A 766 1.31 -2.44 26.39
C TYR A 766 0.56 -1.27 27.02
N SER A 767 -0.76 -1.44 27.20
CA SER A 767 -1.60 -0.51 27.98
C SER A 767 -0.88 -0.21 29.29
N ALA A 768 -0.80 1.05 29.71
CA ALA A 768 0.15 1.59 30.69
C ALA A 768 0.40 0.82 32.03
N ALA A 769 -0.39 -0.22 32.34
CA ALA A 769 -0.17 -1.16 33.43
C ALA A 769 0.28 -2.55 32.92
N GLN A 770 1.39 -3.07 33.45
CA GLN A 770 1.88 -4.44 33.23
C GLN A 770 1.01 -5.50 33.95
N SER A 771 0.28 -5.07 34.98
CA SER A 771 -0.66 -5.86 35.76
C SER A 771 -1.95 -5.07 35.93
N ASP A 772 -3.09 -5.63 35.54
CA ASP A 772 -4.38 -4.96 35.61
C ASP A 772 -5.49 -5.96 35.99
N SER A 773 -6.63 -5.45 36.46
CA SER A 773 -7.89 -6.22 36.56
C SER A 773 -8.62 -6.34 35.22
N ALA A 774 -8.32 -5.44 34.27
CA ALA A 774 -8.89 -5.42 32.93
C ALA A 774 -7.99 -6.15 31.89
N PRO A 775 -8.51 -6.48 30.69
CA PRO A 775 -7.69 -6.94 29.57
C PRO A 775 -6.52 -6.00 29.25
N ILE A 776 -5.34 -6.56 29.02
CA ILE A 776 -4.13 -5.82 28.65
C ILE A 776 -3.95 -5.90 27.15
N THR A 777 -3.94 -4.74 26.48
CA THR A 777 -3.68 -4.63 25.03
C THR A 777 -2.23 -4.26 24.79
N PHE A 778 -1.58 -4.83 23.78
CA PHE A 778 -0.19 -4.61 23.45
C PHE A 778 0.09 -4.62 21.94
N LYS A 779 1.25 -4.09 21.56
CA LYS A 779 1.83 -4.12 20.21
C LYS A 779 3.34 -4.32 20.29
N PHE A 780 3.95 -4.67 19.17
CA PHE A 780 5.40 -4.72 19.05
C PHE A 780 5.96 -3.46 18.40
N ASN A 781 7.16 -3.07 18.85
CA ASN A 781 7.92 -1.96 18.30
C ASN A 781 9.27 -2.47 17.77
N TRP A 782 9.70 -1.90 16.65
CA TRP A 782 11.06 -2.05 16.12
C TRP A 782 11.92 -0.90 16.63
N LEU A 783 13.07 -1.21 17.22
CA LEU A 783 13.93 -0.23 17.87
C LEU A 783 15.06 0.28 16.96
N ASP A 784 15.57 -0.56 16.07
CA ASP A 784 16.68 -0.24 15.17
C ASP A 784 16.33 -0.48 13.69
N GLU A 785 15.82 -1.65 13.34
CA GLU A 785 15.54 -2.01 11.94
C GLU A 785 14.24 -2.78 11.72
N ALA A 786 13.83 -2.86 10.46
CA ALA A 786 12.63 -3.56 10.04
C ALA A 786 12.80 -5.10 10.09
N ALA A 787 11.84 -5.81 10.69
CA ALA A 787 11.90 -7.26 10.86
C ALA A 787 10.53 -7.92 11.00
N VAL A 788 10.41 -9.18 10.59
CA VAL A 788 9.22 -10.00 10.84
C VAL A 788 9.27 -10.50 12.28
N ILE A 789 8.26 -10.14 13.08
CA ILE A 789 8.15 -10.57 14.49
C ILE A 789 7.24 -11.78 14.57
N ARG A 790 7.71 -12.86 15.20
CA ARG A 790 6.92 -14.07 15.48
C ARG A 790 6.73 -14.23 16.98
N TYR A 791 5.51 -14.55 17.40
CA TYR A 791 5.17 -14.55 18.82
C TYR A 791 4.25 -15.71 19.23
N THR A 792 4.21 -15.96 20.53
CA THR A 792 3.28 -16.86 21.22
C THR A 792 2.75 -16.15 22.46
N THR A 793 1.52 -16.48 22.86
CA THR A 793 0.87 -15.96 24.07
C THR A 793 0.51 -17.06 25.06
N ASP A 794 0.80 -18.32 24.73
CA ASP A 794 0.55 -19.49 25.58
C ASP A 794 1.77 -19.89 26.43
N GLY A 795 2.85 -19.10 26.38
CA GLY A 795 4.12 -19.36 27.06
C GLY A 795 5.03 -20.37 26.36
N SER A 796 4.62 -20.97 25.23
CA SER A 796 5.51 -21.82 24.43
C SER A 796 6.60 -20.99 23.74
N THR A 797 7.74 -21.61 23.40
CA THR A 797 8.79 -20.91 22.65
C THR A 797 8.35 -20.72 21.19
N PRO A 798 8.33 -19.49 20.65
CA PRO A 798 7.97 -19.24 19.26
C PRO A 798 8.92 -19.95 18.28
N THR A 799 8.38 -20.37 17.13
CA THR A 799 9.11 -21.01 16.03
C THR A 799 8.84 -20.27 14.71
N LEU A 800 9.48 -20.66 13.60
CA LEU A 800 9.19 -20.08 12.28
C LEU A 800 7.74 -20.31 11.81
N ALA A 801 7.04 -21.30 12.39
CA ALA A 801 5.63 -21.58 12.13
C ALA A 801 4.67 -20.81 13.07
N SER A 802 5.19 -20.09 14.07
CA SER A 802 4.37 -19.27 14.96
C SER A 802 3.75 -18.08 14.21
N PRO A 803 2.60 -17.56 14.70
CA PRO A 803 1.97 -16.37 14.13
C PRO A 803 2.93 -15.19 14.03
N THR A 804 2.80 -14.43 12.95
CA THR A 804 3.55 -13.18 12.72
C THR A 804 2.73 -11.98 13.16
N TYR A 805 3.40 -10.97 13.70
CA TYR A 805 2.81 -9.65 13.91
C TYR A 805 2.55 -8.97 12.57
N ASN A 806 1.31 -8.57 12.30
CA ASN A 806 0.88 -8.03 11.00
C ASN A 806 0.24 -6.63 11.11
N ALA A 807 -0.02 -6.00 9.96
CA ALA A 807 -0.85 -4.81 9.88
C ALA A 807 -2.33 -5.16 10.07
N GLU A 808 -3.12 -4.26 10.64
CA GLU A 808 -4.59 -4.46 10.79
C GLU A 808 -5.33 -4.47 9.44
N ARG A 809 -4.75 -3.81 8.44
CA ARG A 809 -5.29 -3.63 7.08
C ARG A 809 -4.17 -3.16 6.13
N PRO A 810 -4.37 -3.19 4.80
CA PRO A 810 -3.44 -2.55 3.86
C PRO A 810 -3.17 -1.08 4.23
N ARG A 811 -1.89 -0.68 4.20
CA ARG A 811 -1.37 0.63 4.69
C ARG A 811 -1.78 0.99 6.12
N GLY A 812 -2.24 0.01 6.89
CA GLY A 812 -2.61 0.16 8.29
C GLY A 812 -1.39 0.07 9.21
N LEU A 813 -1.59 0.53 10.44
CA LEU A 813 -0.59 0.34 11.48
C LEU A 813 -0.60 -1.12 11.98
N GLY A 814 0.45 -1.51 12.70
CA GLY A 814 0.54 -2.83 13.31
C GLY A 814 -0.65 -3.12 14.23
N GLU A 815 -1.05 -4.39 14.26
CA GLU A 815 -2.20 -4.87 15.03
C GLU A 815 -2.06 -4.58 16.53
N LEU A 816 -3.20 -4.42 17.19
CA LEU A 816 -3.30 -4.45 18.64
C LEU A 816 -3.71 -5.84 19.08
N LEU A 817 -2.87 -6.47 19.90
CA LEU A 817 -3.10 -7.79 20.47
C LEU A 817 -3.62 -7.63 21.91
N THR A 818 -4.53 -8.49 22.35
CA THR A 818 -5.11 -8.36 23.71
C THR A 818 -5.00 -9.65 24.48
N VAL A 819 -4.45 -9.56 25.69
CA VAL A 819 -4.53 -10.60 26.71
C VAL A 819 -5.82 -10.39 27.48
N THR A 820 -6.65 -11.44 27.56
CA THR A 820 -7.93 -11.41 28.28
C THR A 820 -8.01 -12.44 29.40
N LYS A 821 -7.10 -13.42 29.42
CA LYS A 821 -7.10 -14.53 30.36
C LYS A 821 -6.61 -14.09 31.74
N PRO A 822 -7.38 -14.32 32.83
CA PRO A 822 -6.90 -14.11 34.20
C PRO A 822 -5.64 -14.93 34.52
N GLY A 823 -4.73 -14.35 35.30
CA GLY A 823 -3.42 -14.89 35.65
C GLY A 823 -2.28 -14.32 34.81
N VAL A 824 -1.10 -14.94 34.92
CA VAL A 824 0.09 -14.54 34.15
C VAL A 824 -0.02 -15.11 32.74
N THR A 825 0.09 -14.24 31.74
CA THR A 825 0.29 -14.60 30.34
C THR A 825 1.73 -14.27 29.95
N GLU A 826 2.50 -15.27 29.55
CA GLU A 826 3.84 -15.07 29.00
C GLU A 826 3.76 -14.85 27.49
N VAL A 827 4.04 -13.62 27.06
CA VAL A 827 4.24 -13.29 25.65
C VAL A 827 5.71 -13.55 25.33
N LYS A 828 5.98 -14.45 24.38
CA LYS A 828 7.34 -14.75 23.90
C LYS A 828 7.45 -14.42 22.43
N TRP A 829 8.56 -13.83 22.00
CA TRP A 829 8.75 -13.46 20.59
C TRP A 829 10.22 -13.49 20.16
N PHE A 830 10.46 -13.61 18.86
CA PHE A 830 11.73 -13.26 18.23
C PHE A 830 11.44 -12.48 16.94
N ALA A 831 12.45 -11.77 16.45
CA ALA A 831 12.38 -11.04 15.20
C ALA A 831 13.42 -11.56 14.20
N THR A 832 13.05 -11.62 12.92
CA THR A 832 13.95 -11.96 11.82
C THR A 832 13.90 -10.84 10.78
N ASP A 833 15.03 -10.22 10.48
CA ASP A 833 15.10 -9.21 9.41
C ASP A 833 14.97 -9.88 8.02
N ILE A 834 14.94 -9.06 6.98
CA ILE A 834 14.81 -9.54 5.60
C ILE A 834 16.07 -10.24 5.07
N LYS A 835 17.22 -10.03 5.73
CA LYS A 835 18.48 -10.73 5.42
C LYS A 835 18.49 -12.15 5.99
N GLY A 836 17.77 -12.35 7.08
CA GLY A 836 17.66 -13.60 7.82
C GLY A 836 18.35 -13.59 9.18
N ASN A 837 18.90 -12.47 9.67
CA ASN A 837 19.45 -12.44 11.02
C ASN A 837 18.30 -12.48 12.04
N GLN A 838 18.48 -13.27 13.10
CA GLN A 838 17.40 -13.57 14.04
C GLN A 838 17.79 -13.14 15.47
N SER A 839 16.89 -12.43 16.14
CA SER A 839 17.04 -12.10 17.54
C SER A 839 16.93 -13.34 18.44
N ALA A 840 17.50 -13.27 19.63
CA ALA A 840 17.16 -14.22 20.69
C ALA A 840 15.65 -14.14 21.02
N VAL A 841 15.11 -15.21 21.59
CA VAL A 841 13.73 -15.22 22.11
C VAL A 841 13.66 -14.29 23.32
N GLN A 842 12.74 -13.35 23.26
CA GLN A 842 12.40 -12.42 24.31
C GLN A 842 11.13 -12.88 25.03
N THR A 843 10.91 -12.42 26.27
CA THR A 843 9.75 -12.81 27.07
C THR A 843 9.25 -11.62 27.89
N GLN A 844 7.94 -11.42 27.91
CA GLN A 844 7.25 -10.43 28.72
C GLN A 844 6.05 -11.08 29.42
N ALA A 845 6.01 -10.97 30.74
CA ALA A 845 4.86 -11.40 31.54
C ALA A 845 3.84 -10.26 31.66
N LEU A 846 2.59 -10.54 31.32
CA LEU A 846 1.43 -9.66 31.48
C LEU A 846 0.43 -10.33 32.44
N GLN A 847 -0.04 -9.61 33.47
CA GLN A 847 -0.84 -10.19 34.55
C GLN A 847 -2.26 -9.62 34.55
N ILE A 848 -3.28 -10.48 34.58
CA ILE A 848 -4.68 -10.09 34.78
C ILE A 848 -5.23 -10.63 36.10
N GLY A 849 -5.66 -9.74 37.00
CA GLY A 849 -6.29 -10.05 38.30
C GLY A 849 -5.34 -9.97 39.52
N GLU A 850 -5.92 -9.67 40.70
CA GLU A 850 -5.19 -9.56 41.99
C GLU A 850 -5.07 -10.91 42.72
N GLN A 851 -3.92 -11.16 43.36
CA GLN A 851 -3.78 -12.22 44.37
C GLN A 851 -3.95 -11.64 45.77
N GLY A 852 -4.84 -12.23 46.58
CA GLY A 852 -5.01 -11.91 48.00
C GLY A 852 -4.85 -13.16 48.88
N THR A 853 -4.12 -13.03 49.99
CA THR A 853 -4.05 -14.03 51.06
C THR A 853 -4.98 -13.65 52.21
N VAL A 854 -5.78 -14.61 52.70
CA VAL A 854 -6.69 -14.46 53.84
C VAL A 854 -6.03 -15.00 55.11
N GLY A 855 -6.07 -14.25 56.22
CA GLY A 855 -5.52 -14.66 57.52
C GLY A 855 -6.22 -14.01 58.72
N GLY A 856 -6.00 -14.55 59.92
CA GLY A 856 -6.49 -14.02 61.19
C GLY A 856 -5.49 -14.25 62.33
N THR A 857 -5.52 -13.40 63.36
CA THR A 857 -4.56 -13.43 64.49
C THR A 857 -5.23 -13.85 65.80
N VAL A 858 -4.56 -14.71 66.57
CA VAL A 858 -4.94 -15.07 67.96
C VAL A 858 -4.02 -14.31 68.93
N PRO A 859 -4.55 -13.50 69.86
CA PRO A 859 -3.71 -12.79 70.84
C PRO A 859 -3.16 -13.73 71.91
N ALA A 860 -1.96 -13.44 72.41
CA ALA A 860 -1.39 -14.14 73.54
C ALA A 860 -2.30 -14.01 74.78
N THR A 861 -2.80 -15.14 75.29
CA THR A 861 -3.75 -15.21 76.40
C THR A 861 -3.25 -16.22 77.42
N LEU A 862 -3.12 -15.79 78.68
CA LEU A 862 -3.04 -16.65 79.85
C LEU A 862 -4.10 -16.18 80.86
N ALA A 863 -5.04 -17.05 81.21
CA ALA A 863 -6.06 -16.76 82.23
C ALA A 863 -6.22 -17.95 83.18
N LEU A 864 -6.29 -17.64 84.48
CA LEU A 864 -6.51 -18.59 85.56
C LEU A 864 -7.66 -18.10 86.44
N THR A 865 -8.69 -18.93 86.59
CA THR A 865 -9.81 -18.69 87.50
C THR A 865 -9.88 -19.82 88.52
N LEU A 866 -9.82 -19.50 89.82
CA LEU A 866 -9.92 -20.48 90.90
C LEU A 866 -11.37 -20.66 91.35
N GLY A 867 -11.73 -21.90 91.67
CA GLY A 867 -13.01 -22.29 92.26
C GLY A 867 -13.08 -21.98 93.76
N THR A 868 -14.05 -22.60 94.44
CA THR A 868 -14.22 -22.43 95.88
C THR A 868 -12.98 -22.92 96.65
N PRO A 869 -12.54 -22.24 97.73
CA PRO A 869 -11.40 -22.68 98.53
C PRO A 869 -11.53 -24.13 99.02
N ALA A 870 -10.44 -24.89 98.91
CA ALA A 870 -10.39 -26.27 99.41
C ALA A 870 -10.54 -26.29 100.93
N THR A 871 -11.49 -27.07 101.45
CA THR A 871 -11.78 -27.18 102.88
C THR A 871 -11.61 -28.63 103.34
N PHE A 872 -10.77 -28.87 104.33
CA PHE A 872 -10.65 -30.18 104.96
C PHE A 872 -11.82 -30.43 105.93
N GLY A 873 -12.17 -31.71 106.13
CA GLY A 873 -13.02 -32.12 107.25
C GLY A 873 -12.35 -31.87 108.61
N ALA A 874 -13.10 -32.02 109.70
CA ALA A 874 -12.59 -31.80 111.05
C ALA A 874 -11.46 -32.79 111.40
N PHE A 875 -10.30 -32.28 111.81
CA PHE A 875 -9.19 -33.10 112.29
C PHE A 875 -9.50 -33.67 113.68
N VAL A 876 -9.42 -34.99 113.83
CA VAL A 876 -9.70 -35.71 115.08
C VAL A 876 -8.40 -35.97 115.85
N PRO A 877 -8.22 -35.42 117.07
CA PRO A 877 -7.03 -35.68 117.89
C PRO A 877 -6.92 -37.16 118.29
N GLY A 878 -5.68 -37.69 118.31
CA GLY A 878 -5.40 -39.05 118.79
C GLY A 878 -5.73 -40.18 117.80
N VAL A 879 -6.07 -39.86 116.55
CA VAL A 879 -6.39 -40.80 115.48
C VAL A 879 -5.45 -40.58 114.30
N ASP A 880 -4.85 -41.65 113.80
CA ASP A 880 -4.06 -41.62 112.57
C ASP A 880 -5.00 -41.56 111.36
N ALA A 881 -4.97 -40.46 110.61
CA ALA A 881 -5.87 -40.24 109.46
C ALA A 881 -5.27 -39.31 108.41
N GLU A 882 -5.57 -39.56 107.13
CA GLU A 882 -5.29 -38.65 106.01
C GLU A 882 -6.58 -37.95 105.59
N TYR A 883 -6.57 -36.62 105.64
CA TYR A 883 -7.68 -35.77 105.23
C TYR A 883 -7.41 -35.25 103.83
N THR A 884 -8.44 -35.19 103.00
CA THR A 884 -8.36 -34.70 101.62
C THR A 884 -9.28 -33.51 101.42
N ALA A 885 -8.84 -32.51 100.65
CA ALA A 885 -9.63 -31.38 100.21
C ALA A 885 -9.26 -31.04 98.76
N SER A 886 -10.15 -30.43 97.99
CA SER A 886 -9.85 -30.03 96.61
C SER A 886 -10.47 -28.68 96.24
N THR A 887 -9.85 -28.03 95.26
CA THR A 887 -10.39 -26.86 94.56
C THR A 887 -10.17 -27.04 93.06
N ASP A 888 -10.94 -26.34 92.23
CA ASP A 888 -10.77 -26.37 90.77
C ASP A 888 -10.03 -25.13 90.29
N ALA A 889 -9.19 -25.29 89.27
CA ALA A 889 -8.55 -24.21 88.52
C ALA A 889 -9.00 -24.30 87.06
N THR A 890 -9.63 -23.24 86.54
CA THR A 890 -9.98 -23.15 85.11
C THR A 890 -8.89 -22.37 84.39
N VAL A 891 -8.30 -22.98 83.36
CA VAL A 891 -7.15 -22.45 82.61
C VAL A 891 -7.51 -22.18 81.15
N ILE A 892 -7.11 -21.01 80.66
CA ILE A 892 -7.07 -20.68 79.23
C ILE A 892 -5.63 -20.29 78.91
N SER A 893 -5.03 -20.92 77.91
CA SER A 893 -3.74 -20.52 77.38
C SER A 893 -3.64 -20.70 75.87
N THR A 894 -3.16 -19.66 75.17
CA THR A 894 -2.76 -19.76 73.77
C THR A 894 -1.29 -20.17 73.59
N ALA A 895 -0.53 -20.30 74.69
CA ALA A 895 0.86 -20.75 74.67
C ALA A 895 0.94 -22.27 74.62
N GLY A 896 1.97 -22.80 73.97
CA GLY A 896 2.20 -24.24 73.82
C GLY A 896 2.89 -24.92 75.02
N ASP A 897 3.19 -24.17 76.09
CA ASP A 897 4.07 -24.61 77.19
C ASP A 897 3.58 -24.12 78.57
N ALA A 898 2.29 -23.83 78.72
CA ALA A 898 1.75 -23.30 79.97
C ALA A 898 1.94 -24.27 81.15
N THR A 899 2.11 -23.75 82.36
CA THR A 899 2.30 -24.52 83.60
C THR A 899 1.50 -23.92 84.74
N LEU A 900 0.66 -24.73 85.40
CA LEU A 900 -0.04 -24.39 86.63
C LEU A 900 0.71 -24.99 87.81
N SER A 901 1.03 -24.16 88.80
CA SER A 901 1.71 -24.57 90.03
C SER A 901 1.06 -23.95 91.26
N VAL A 902 1.25 -24.60 92.42
CA VAL A 902 0.77 -24.13 93.73
C VAL A 902 1.94 -24.06 94.71
N ALA A 903 2.11 -22.92 95.35
CA ALA A 903 3.16 -22.72 96.34
C ALA A 903 2.58 -22.16 97.65
N ASP A 904 3.21 -22.54 98.77
CA ASP A 904 3.03 -21.87 100.06
C ASP A 904 4.26 -21.00 100.33
N THR A 905 4.08 -19.68 100.29
CA THR A 905 5.14 -18.69 100.53
C THR A 905 5.05 -18.06 101.92
N GLY A 906 4.12 -18.51 102.77
CA GLY A 906 3.91 -17.98 104.11
C GLY A 906 4.83 -18.59 105.18
N ALA A 907 4.75 -18.07 106.41
CA ALA A 907 5.51 -18.60 107.56
C ALA A 907 5.19 -20.08 107.82
N ASN A 908 6.21 -20.91 108.12
CA ASN A 908 6.16 -22.39 108.12
C ASN A 908 5.67 -22.97 106.77
N PRO A 909 6.48 -22.84 105.69
CA PRO A 909 6.09 -23.27 104.36
C PRO A 909 5.75 -24.75 104.28
N GLY A 910 4.64 -25.09 103.64
CA GLY A 910 4.23 -26.47 103.40
C GLY A 910 3.51 -27.12 104.58
N HIS A 911 3.12 -26.37 105.62
CA HIS A 911 2.37 -26.91 106.77
C HIS A 911 1.14 -26.05 107.05
N LEU A 912 -0.01 -26.67 107.35
CA LEU A 912 -1.16 -25.93 107.88
C LEU A 912 -0.84 -25.41 109.28
N VAL A 913 -1.29 -24.19 109.58
CA VAL A 913 -1.00 -23.52 110.85
C VAL A 913 -2.28 -23.10 111.57
N ASN A 914 -2.26 -23.19 112.90
CA ASN A 914 -3.25 -22.59 113.80
C ASN A 914 -2.50 -21.56 114.67
N GLY A 915 -2.57 -20.29 114.29
CA GLY A 915 -1.71 -19.23 114.83
C GLY A 915 -0.24 -19.51 114.54
N ALA A 916 0.62 -19.46 115.57
CA ALA A 916 2.05 -19.78 115.46
C ALA A 916 2.36 -21.29 115.44
N PHE A 917 1.36 -22.16 115.61
CA PHE A 917 1.55 -23.60 115.72
C PHE A 917 1.34 -24.29 114.36
N ALA A 918 2.37 -24.97 113.85
CA ALA A 918 2.32 -25.73 112.60
C ALA A 918 2.06 -27.22 112.87
N LEU A 919 1.32 -27.87 111.99
CA LEU A 919 1.18 -29.32 112.03
C LEU A 919 2.54 -30.00 111.74
N PRO A 920 2.90 -31.10 112.42
CA PRO A 920 4.16 -31.81 112.16
C PRO A 920 4.26 -32.37 110.74
N GLN A 921 3.15 -32.86 110.18
CA GLN A 921 3.10 -33.40 108.84
C GLN A 921 2.88 -32.29 107.80
N PRO A 922 3.58 -32.32 106.65
CA PRO A 922 3.40 -31.33 105.62
C PRO A 922 2.07 -31.49 104.88
N LEU A 923 1.51 -30.37 104.44
CA LEU A 923 0.43 -30.28 103.47
C LEU A 923 0.95 -30.76 102.11
N ARG A 924 0.35 -31.83 101.58
CA ARG A 924 0.67 -32.36 100.26
C ARG A 924 -0.27 -31.76 99.21
N GLY A 925 0.22 -31.67 97.97
CA GLY A 925 -0.49 -31.00 96.86
C GLY A 925 0.12 -29.66 96.45
N LEU A 926 1.35 -29.36 96.89
CA LEU A 926 2.14 -28.21 96.46
C LEU A 926 3.14 -28.61 95.36
N GLY A 927 3.51 -27.67 94.50
CA GLY A 927 4.39 -27.86 93.35
C GLY A 927 3.66 -27.69 92.01
N VAL A 928 4.24 -28.24 90.94
CA VAL A 928 3.62 -28.25 89.61
C VAL A 928 2.39 -29.15 89.63
N VAL A 929 1.24 -28.57 89.31
CA VAL A 929 -0.03 -29.29 89.20
C VAL A 929 -0.16 -29.92 87.82
N LYS A 930 0.05 -29.12 86.77
CA LYS A 930 -0.07 -29.57 85.39
C LYS A 930 0.72 -28.68 84.44
N THR A 931 1.30 -29.29 83.43
CA THR A 931 1.94 -28.64 82.28
C THR A 931 1.17 -28.96 81.02
N TRP A 932 1.02 -27.98 80.13
CA TRP A 932 0.42 -28.13 78.81
C TRP A 932 1.52 -28.07 77.76
N SER A 933 1.47 -28.99 76.80
CA SER A 933 2.37 -29.00 75.62
C SER A 933 1.69 -28.44 74.36
N ALA A 934 0.51 -27.84 74.53
CA ALA A 934 -0.31 -27.24 73.48
C ALA A 934 -1.30 -26.23 74.11
N PRO A 935 -1.86 -25.29 73.32
CA PRO A 935 -2.90 -24.39 73.80
C PRO A 935 -4.07 -25.14 74.43
N THR A 936 -4.66 -24.56 75.48
CA THR A 936 -5.84 -25.11 76.17
C THR A 936 -6.90 -24.03 76.35
N SER A 937 -8.18 -24.42 76.32
CA SER A 937 -9.30 -23.50 76.44
C SER A 937 -10.32 -24.02 77.44
N ASN A 938 -10.55 -23.24 78.49
CA ASN A 938 -11.51 -23.51 79.57
C ASN A 938 -11.31 -24.87 80.26
N GLU A 939 -10.08 -25.37 80.28
CA GLU A 939 -9.83 -26.65 80.91
C GLU A 939 -9.89 -26.52 82.43
N LYS A 940 -10.69 -27.39 83.06
CA LYS A 940 -10.79 -27.47 84.51
C LYS A 940 -9.80 -28.49 85.04
N VAL A 941 -8.94 -28.06 85.94
CA VAL A 941 -7.95 -28.87 86.64
C VAL A 941 -8.31 -28.92 88.11
N THR A 942 -8.66 -30.09 88.62
CA THR A 942 -8.89 -30.28 90.06
C THR A 942 -7.55 -30.41 90.78
N VAL A 943 -7.31 -29.51 91.72
CA VAL A 943 -6.13 -29.51 92.59
C VAL A 943 -6.51 -30.12 93.93
N THR A 944 -5.89 -31.27 94.26
CA THR A 944 -6.17 -32.00 95.50
C THR A 944 -5.06 -31.79 96.52
N PHE A 945 -5.45 -31.39 97.72
CA PHE A 945 -4.59 -31.28 98.89
C PHE A 945 -4.84 -32.43 99.86
N LYS A 946 -3.77 -32.87 100.53
CA LYS A 946 -3.85 -33.91 101.56
C LYS A 946 -3.10 -33.48 102.81
N GLN A 947 -3.72 -33.69 103.96
CA GLN A 947 -3.10 -33.46 105.27
C GLN A 947 -3.17 -34.75 106.08
N ALA A 948 -2.01 -35.32 106.40
CA ALA A 948 -1.92 -36.40 107.36
C ALA A 948 -1.91 -35.83 108.78
N ILE A 949 -2.60 -36.50 109.70
CA ILE A 949 -2.54 -36.25 111.14
C ILE A 949 -2.17 -37.57 111.80
N GLY A 950 -1.00 -37.62 112.42
CA GLY A 950 -0.52 -38.81 113.13
C GLY A 950 -1.23 -39.00 114.46
N LYS A 951 -1.30 -40.25 114.94
CA LYS A 951 -1.89 -40.60 116.25
C LYS A 951 -1.32 -39.81 117.43
N ALA A 952 -0.05 -39.40 117.35
CA ALA A 952 0.66 -38.65 118.38
C ALA A 952 0.80 -37.14 118.08
N ASP A 953 0.21 -36.65 116.98
CA ASP A 953 0.31 -35.24 116.61
C ASP A 953 -0.55 -34.39 117.56
N ALA A 954 0.06 -33.36 118.15
CA ALA A 954 -0.65 -32.43 119.01
C ALA A 954 -1.52 -31.49 118.16
N LEU A 955 -2.84 -31.47 118.44
CA LEU A 955 -3.78 -30.55 117.80
C LEU A 955 -4.26 -29.49 118.80
N ARG A 956 -4.33 -28.23 118.35
CA ARG A 956 -4.94 -27.10 119.07
C ARG A 956 -6.37 -26.91 118.60
N THR A 957 -7.26 -26.57 119.53
CA THR A 957 -8.62 -26.14 119.19
C THR A 957 -8.57 -24.92 118.28
N GLY A 958 -9.37 -24.91 117.22
CA GLY A 958 -9.45 -23.82 116.25
C GLY A 958 -9.08 -24.25 114.83
N THR A 959 -9.03 -23.27 113.91
CA THR A 959 -8.83 -23.53 112.49
C THR A 959 -7.36 -23.64 112.15
N TYR A 960 -7.01 -24.72 111.45
CA TYR A 960 -5.74 -24.86 110.75
C TYR A 960 -5.93 -24.43 109.29
N ALA A 961 -5.23 -23.39 108.86
CA ALA A 961 -5.37 -22.83 107.52
C ALA A 961 -4.05 -22.36 106.95
N LYS A 962 -4.00 -22.21 105.61
CA LYS A 962 -2.90 -21.57 104.90
C LYS A 962 -3.41 -20.88 103.65
N THR A 963 -2.77 -19.76 103.29
CA THR A 963 -2.97 -19.10 102.00
C THR A 963 -1.96 -19.67 101.01
N LEU A 964 -2.44 -20.20 99.88
CA LEU A 964 -1.61 -20.75 98.82
C LEU A 964 -1.65 -19.84 97.60
N THR A 965 -0.53 -19.70 96.91
CA THR A 965 -0.41 -18.97 95.65
C THR A 965 -0.51 -19.95 94.50
N PHE A 966 -1.48 -19.75 93.61
CA PHE A 966 -1.59 -20.47 92.35
C PHE A 966 -1.00 -19.61 91.24
N THR A 967 -0.09 -20.18 90.45
CA THR A 967 0.59 -19.47 89.37
C THR A 967 0.39 -20.24 88.08
N LEU A 968 -0.21 -19.57 87.09
CA LEU A 968 -0.18 -20.01 85.70
C LEU A 968 0.91 -19.21 84.96
N SER A 969 1.87 -19.90 84.37
CA SER A 969 2.99 -19.28 83.66
C SER A 969 3.29 -19.98 82.33
N THR A 970 4.04 -19.33 81.46
CA THR A 970 4.62 -19.86 80.22
C THR A 970 6.03 -19.30 80.09
N THR A 971 6.94 -20.00 79.40
CA THR A 971 8.27 -19.46 79.09
C THR A 971 8.28 -18.64 77.79
N SER A 972 7.19 -18.67 77.03
CA SER A 972 6.98 -17.96 75.75
C SER A 972 5.67 -17.15 75.79
N PRO A 973 5.61 -16.06 76.60
CA PRO A 973 4.38 -15.30 76.86
C PRO A 973 3.83 -14.51 75.66
#